data_AF-A0AAX6LHS3-F1
#
_entry.id   AF-A0AAX6LHS3-F1
#
_cell.length_a   1.000
_cell.length_b   1.000
_cell.length_c   1.000
_cell.angle_alpha   90.00
_cell.angle_beta   90.00
_cell.angle_gamma   90.00
#
_symmetry.space_group_name_H-M   'P 1'
#
loop_
_entity.id
_entity.type
_entity.pdbx_description
1 polymer ?
#
loop_
_entity_poly.entity_id
_entity_poly.type
_entity_poly.pdbx_seq_one_letter_code
_entity_poly.pdbx_strand_id
1 'polypeptide(L)'
;MLTIYLVNEHDEIQLNYSDLSENLAHKTSSSTKSVIKFISTAETDLTTFDFGKDDIVCLGFGHHFDLNYVQHTMPQLVKMLKARNTQIVLVTELRYFHENETYFDKSADELAIHQLAYDQRLKVLDLYSYLNAWYQQLSASKRSEKLERVKNASDLYQIKKSILKQLLSCYLTSWFSRKFFVRTKIKIRGYGASLYPEVWDKLTNQTDIAEMHKIGMNTVRIGEFFWDKLEPQEDHYNMEYLVNLLSQLKEHGLQVILGIPSPTPPRWFTLHYPESRIVNLRGETEEHGSRQHVCTNNLNYRRKAYQLARKIARVAKDFDNIIAIQIDNEFKCHVDQCFCESCQRLWPQWLKEKYQTIERLNTVWGTNLWSERYPDFQSVVMPTKTPFTHNSGLVNAFRTFTADTLNDFAAGLAQTLIAETNIPITHNTSLNFNLMNYELFNQLDLVGFDTYPMYDQYWNFPINLDLWRNLKDTDEVLLLETGASHVGYIGNYVTPHPKGFLQTEVFLGLAAGLKSFLFWPYRAQPAGVEQTHGAIVTQTGTPDLGYDDVLAGQKLVQKFKQKLDNTVVKKSKIALVYSDNAKREMHVETGGIYEYRNTITQFYKALVSRGVSVELIPDNVDFQNFNCVLIPYIRDVNSQLLARMKSFISAGGQLVVGPLTGDRTVEMTWIRGHNGLGELGQWLGIKNVVQYLSEEKRTRAKVKVDQSIDEFGGLVTMFNTDNTMKHVETIHTVAADRSIIYQRGNLTYLGGMPKDSLNSPLWDKLVDEIIKPCDEDYTYIEINWGIFKYRRESEDEIQFYLANMSVDRVEYELHQAGYGEDDDVINPGKHSLNGFECKLIRIKKVR
;
A
#
# COMPACT_ATOMS: atom_id res chain seq x y z
N MET A 1 26.99 7.56 -22.62
CA MET A 1 28.02 7.47 -21.55
C MET A 1 27.41 8.10 -20.32
N LEU A 2 27.26 7.30 -19.26
CA LEU A 2 26.67 7.70 -18.00
C LEU A 2 27.79 8.32 -17.17
N THR A 3 27.79 9.65 -17.03
CA THR A 3 28.80 10.31 -16.19
C THR A 3 28.30 10.33 -14.77
N ILE A 4 29.16 9.96 -13.82
CA ILE A 4 28.86 10.04 -12.40
C ILE A 4 29.72 11.17 -11.82
N TYR A 5 29.06 12.21 -11.31
CA TYR A 5 29.73 13.31 -10.64
C TYR A 5 29.58 13.14 -9.14
N LEU A 6 30.71 13.19 -8.43
CA LEU A 6 30.73 13.45 -7.01
C LEU A 6 30.90 14.94 -6.78
N VAL A 7 30.16 15.44 -5.81
CA VAL A 7 30.54 16.67 -5.12
C VAL A 7 31.12 16.25 -3.78
N ASN A 8 32.42 16.48 -3.61
CA ASN A 8 33.28 16.15 -2.45
C ASN A 8 33.60 14.65 -2.25
N GLU A 9 34.88 14.29 -2.38
CA GLU A 9 35.42 13.02 -1.92
C GLU A 9 35.38 12.99 -0.39
N HIS A 10 34.40 12.32 0.20
CA HIS A 10 34.46 11.89 1.61
C HIS A 10 35.15 10.52 1.69
N ASP A 11 36.02 10.35 2.68
CA ASP A 11 36.93 9.20 2.84
C ASP A 11 36.25 7.82 3.01
N GLU A 12 34.94 7.76 3.21
CA GLU A 12 34.22 6.55 3.61
C GLU A 12 33.66 5.73 2.43
N ILE A 13 33.20 6.37 1.34
CA ILE A 13 32.72 5.65 0.14
C ILE A 13 33.65 5.88 -1.05
N GLN A 14 34.52 4.90 -1.31
CA GLN A 14 35.32 4.86 -2.53
C GLN A 14 34.72 3.89 -3.55
N LEU A 15 33.85 4.40 -4.44
CA LEU A 15 33.33 3.64 -5.58
C LEU A 15 34.23 3.81 -6.80
N ASN A 16 34.29 2.77 -7.64
CA ASN A 16 34.83 2.92 -8.99
C ASN A 16 33.68 3.31 -9.94
N TYR A 17 33.57 4.60 -10.22
CA TYR A 17 32.48 5.16 -11.01
C TYR A 17 32.53 4.76 -12.48
N SER A 18 33.73 4.52 -13.04
CA SER A 18 33.84 3.98 -14.41
C SER A 18 33.24 2.59 -14.46
N ASP A 19 33.55 1.72 -13.49
CA ASP A 19 33.00 0.37 -13.43
C ASP A 19 31.48 0.39 -13.24
N LEU A 20 30.95 1.28 -12.38
CA LEU A 20 29.51 1.42 -12.19
C LEU A 20 28.82 1.89 -13.50
N SER A 21 29.42 2.84 -14.21
CA SER A 21 28.94 3.28 -15.52
C SER A 21 28.99 2.16 -16.57
N GLU A 22 30.09 1.41 -16.66
CA GLU A 22 30.23 0.28 -17.58
C GLU A 22 29.23 -0.83 -17.26
N ASN A 23 29.09 -1.20 -15.98
CA ASN A 23 28.14 -2.21 -15.52
C ASN A 23 26.70 -1.80 -15.82
N LEU A 24 26.34 -0.53 -15.61
CA LEU A 24 25.04 0.00 -16.00
C LEU A 24 24.86 -0.05 -17.52
N ALA A 25 25.86 0.40 -18.30
CA ALA A 25 25.80 0.34 -19.76
C ALA A 25 25.65 -1.11 -20.29
N HIS A 26 26.25 -2.10 -19.62
CA HIS A 26 26.07 -3.50 -19.96
C HIS A 26 24.67 -4.02 -19.59
N LYS A 27 24.09 -3.59 -18.46
CA LYS A 27 22.74 -3.99 -18.05
C LYS A 27 21.62 -3.25 -18.79
N THR A 28 21.90 -2.07 -19.31
CA THR A 28 20.89 -1.20 -19.91
C THR A 28 21.18 -1.06 -21.40
N SER A 29 20.28 -1.55 -22.25
CA SER A 29 20.34 -1.34 -23.72
C SER A 29 20.05 0.12 -24.12
N SER A 30 20.14 1.07 -23.19
CA SER A 30 19.68 2.44 -23.37
C SER A 30 20.73 3.33 -24.04
N SER A 31 20.29 4.07 -25.06
CA SER A 31 21.03 5.17 -25.69
C SER A 31 20.92 6.49 -24.93
N THR A 32 20.19 6.55 -23.80
CA THR A 32 19.93 7.78 -23.06
C THR A 32 21.19 8.31 -22.36
N LYS A 33 21.47 9.60 -22.56
CA LYS A 33 22.52 10.35 -21.87
C LYS A 33 22.04 10.82 -20.49
N SER A 34 21.62 9.91 -19.61
CA SER A 34 21.31 10.27 -18.23
C SER A 34 22.61 10.37 -17.41
N VAL A 35 22.73 11.41 -16.60
CA VAL A 35 23.85 11.62 -15.67
C VAL A 35 23.37 11.34 -14.26
N ILE A 36 24.08 10.50 -13.51
CA ILE A 36 23.79 10.26 -12.08
C ILE A 36 24.69 11.19 -11.27
N LYS A 37 24.09 12.05 -10.44
CA LYS A 37 24.82 13.04 -9.63
C LYS A 37 24.62 12.71 -8.16
N PHE A 38 25.69 12.33 -7.48
CA PHE A 38 25.67 12.09 -6.03
C PHE A 38 26.05 13.39 -5.31
N ILE A 39 25.14 13.89 -4.48
CA ILE A 39 25.33 15.08 -3.65
C ILE A 39 25.47 14.61 -2.20
N SER A 40 26.63 14.88 -1.59
CA SER A 40 26.98 14.39 -0.26
C SER A 40 26.67 15.41 0.86
N THR A 41 26.90 16.71 0.65
CA THR A 41 26.95 17.70 1.75
C THR A 41 26.00 18.89 1.57
N ALA A 42 25.60 19.50 2.69
CA ALA A 42 24.87 20.76 2.76
C ALA A 42 25.67 21.96 2.23
N GLU A 43 26.99 21.90 2.31
CA GLU A 43 27.92 22.95 1.90
C GLU A 43 28.15 23.00 0.38
N THR A 44 27.60 22.03 -0.35
CA THR A 44 27.67 22.02 -1.80
C THR A 44 26.86 23.18 -2.37
N ASP A 45 27.53 24.16 -2.98
CA ASP A 45 26.85 25.23 -3.73
C ASP A 45 26.26 24.66 -5.04
N LEU A 46 24.98 24.28 -4.97
CA LEU A 46 24.24 23.72 -6.09
C LEU A 46 23.95 24.73 -7.20
N THR A 47 24.21 26.03 -7.00
CA THR A 47 24.09 27.01 -8.09
C THR A 47 25.18 26.86 -9.15
N THR A 48 26.31 26.22 -8.79
CA THR A 48 27.43 25.94 -9.69
C THR A 48 27.20 24.71 -10.59
N PHE A 49 26.13 23.94 -10.35
CA PHE A 49 25.81 22.74 -11.11
C PHE A 49 24.66 23.01 -12.08
N ASP A 50 24.88 22.66 -13.35
CA ASP A 50 23.80 22.53 -14.32
C ASP A 50 23.02 21.23 -14.04
N PHE A 51 21.69 21.27 -14.03
CA PHE A 51 20.85 20.10 -13.81
C PHE A 51 19.89 19.94 -15.00
N GLY A 52 20.10 18.88 -15.76
CA GLY A 52 19.20 18.48 -16.82
C GLY A 52 17.93 17.83 -16.28
N LYS A 53 16.86 17.86 -17.09
CA LYS A 53 15.61 17.14 -16.81
C LYS A 53 15.79 15.60 -16.73
N ASP A 54 16.79 15.08 -17.43
CA ASP A 54 17.06 13.63 -17.52
C ASP A 54 18.14 13.17 -16.51
N ASP A 55 18.64 14.10 -15.68
CA ASP A 55 19.60 13.80 -14.62
C ASP A 55 18.89 13.10 -13.44
N ILE A 56 19.62 12.17 -12.82
CA ILE A 56 19.22 11.49 -11.58
C ILE A 56 20.09 12.04 -10.45
N VAL A 57 19.49 12.80 -9.55
CA VAL A 57 20.18 13.46 -8.45
C VAL A 57 19.92 12.69 -7.15
N CYS A 58 20.99 12.12 -6.60
CA CYS A 58 20.97 11.38 -5.35
C CYS A 58 21.41 12.29 -4.21
N LEU A 59 20.47 12.67 -3.34
CA LEU A 59 20.72 13.54 -2.19
C LEU A 59 21.12 12.73 -0.96
N GLY A 60 22.27 13.08 -0.39
CA GLY A 60 22.75 12.56 0.88
C GLY A 60 23.63 11.31 0.79
N PHE A 61 24.24 11.05 -0.36
CA PHE A 61 25.07 9.87 -0.56
C PHE A 61 26.40 9.99 0.18
N GLY A 62 26.68 9.05 1.10
CA GLY A 62 27.97 8.92 1.80
C GLY A 62 28.23 9.92 2.91
N HIS A 63 27.17 10.51 3.47
CA HIS A 63 27.25 11.47 4.57
C HIS A 63 26.62 10.88 5.84
N HIS A 64 27.19 11.20 7.01
CA HIS A 64 26.55 10.97 8.29
C HIS A 64 25.66 12.17 8.62
N PHE A 65 24.34 12.08 8.44
CA PHE A 65 23.48 13.26 8.54
C PHE A 65 23.41 13.80 9.96
N ASP A 66 23.25 15.12 10.09
CA ASP A 66 22.49 15.63 11.22
C ASP A 66 21.02 15.75 10.84
N LEU A 67 20.15 15.65 11.85
CA LEU A 67 18.71 15.70 11.64
C LEU A 67 18.24 17.05 11.08
N ASN A 68 18.95 18.14 11.38
CA ASN A 68 18.59 19.48 10.92
C ASN A 68 18.68 19.59 9.41
N TYR A 69 19.72 19.01 8.80
CA TYR A 69 19.90 18.98 7.36
C TYR A 69 18.73 18.30 6.66
N VAL A 70 18.31 17.12 7.12
CA VAL A 70 17.20 16.37 6.51
C VAL A 70 15.87 17.10 6.70
N GLN A 71 15.64 17.75 7.85
CA GLN A 71 14.37 18.41 8.14
C GLN A 71 14.23 19.80 7.49
N HIS A 72 15.34 20.50 7.21
CA HIS A 72 15.29 21.91 6.79
C HIS A 72 15.95 22.15 5.43
N THR A 73 17.15 21.60 5.20
CA THR A 73 17.91 21.86 3.98
C THR A 73 17.46 20.96 2.83
N MET A 74 17.40 19.65 3.06
CA MET A 74 17.02 18.68 2.03
C MET A 74 15.65 18.97 1.38
N PRO A 75 14.59 19.40 2.11
CA PRO A 75 13.32 19.78 1.48
C PRO A 75 13.43 21.02 0.56
N GLN A 76 14.31 21.98 0.89
CA GLN A 76 14.58 23.13 0.03
C GLN A 76 15.29 22.70 -1.26
N LEU A 77 16.24 21.77 -1.15
CA LEU A 77 16.92 21.18 -2.32
C LEU A 77 15.95 20.41 -3.20
N VAL A 78 15.07 19.60 -2.60
CA VAL A 78 14.01 18.88 -3.31
C VAL A 78 13.11 19.87 -4.05
N LYS A 79 12.68 20.96 -3.41
CA LYS A 79 11.85 21.99 -4.03
C LYS A 79 12.56 22.64 -5.24
N MET A 80 13.84 22.99 -5.11
CA MET A 80 14.64 23.55 -6.19
C MET A 80 14.78 22.59 -7.37
N LEU A 81 15.08 21.32 -7.11
CA LEU A 81 15.27 20.30 -8.15
C LEU A 81 13.96 19.94 -8.85
N LYS A 82 12.83 19.88 -8.11
CA LYS A 82 11.49 19.69 -8.69
C LYS A 82 11.14 20.83 -9.66
N ALA A 83 11.47 22.08 -9.32
CA ALA A 83 11.25 23.22 -10.22
C ALA A 83 12.05 23.13 -11.54
N ARG A 84 13.10 22.30 -11.59
CA ARG A 84 13.92 22.00 -12.78
C ARG A 84 13.50 20.71 -13.50
N ASN A 85 12.43 20.04 -13.05
CA ASN A 85 11.97 18.75 -13.56
C ASN A 85 13.06 17.65 -13.51
N THR A 86 13.96 17.72 -12.53
CA THR A 86 15.02 16.72 -12.34
C THR A 86 14.50 15.51 -11.56
N GLN A 87 15.04 14.32 -11.84
CA GLN A 87 14.70 13.11 -11.08
C GLN A 87 15.49 13.08 -9.77
N ILE A 88 14.80 12.91 -8.64
CA ILE A 88 15.39 12.98 -7.31
C ILE A 88 15.32 11.62 -6.63
N VAL A 89 16.43 11.23 -5.99
CA VAL A 89 16.55 10.06 -5.13
C VAL A 89 17.05 10.53 -3.77
N LEU A 90 16.36 10.16 -2.69
CA LEU A 90 16.88 10.33 -1.35
C LEU A 90 17.70 9.10 -0.96
N VAL A 91 18.82 9.28 -0.28
CA VAL A 91 19.72 8.18 0.11
C VAL A 91 19.76 8.08 1.63
N THR A 92 19.60 6.87 2.18
CA THR A 92 19.78 6.62 3.63
C THR A 92 21.26 6.54 4.00
N GLU A 93 21.56 6.78 5.28
CA GLU A 93 22.92 6.91 5.81
C GLU A 93 23.72 5.60 5.76
N LEU A 94 25.05 5.70 5.69
CA LEU A 94 25.93 4.57 5.95
C LEU A 94 26.30 4.49 7.42
N ARG A 95 25.61 3.66 8.18
CA ARG A 95 25.89 3.53 9.62
C ARG A 95 26.96 2.53 9.98
N TYR A 96 27.49 2.74 11.18
CA TYR A 96 28.28 1.78 11.92
C TYR A 96 27.42 0.69 12.55
N PHE A 97 28.00 -0.49 12.69
CA PHE A 97 27.44 -1.66 13.33
C PHE A 97 28.05 -1.82 14.72
N HIS A 98 27.37 -2.51 15.62
CA HIS A 98 27.99 -3.03 16.83
C HIS A 98 28.07 -4.53 16.74
N GLU A 99 29.20 -5.09 17.18
CA GLU A 99 29.50 -6.52 17.02
C GLU A 99 28.45 -7.43 17.69
N ASN A 100 27.87 -6.97 18.81
CA ASN A 100 27.03 -7.78 19.70
C ASN A 100 25.62 -7.21 19.99
N GLU A 101 25.20 -6.10 19.36
CA GLU A 101 23.92 -5.46 19.68
C GLU A 101 22.96 -5.38 18.47
N THR A 102 21.66 -5.37 18.79
CA THR A 102 20.56 -5.08 17.87
C THR A 102 20.30 -3.58 17.82
N TYR A 103 20.16 -3.06 16.61
CA TYR A 103 19.71 -1.68 16.35
C TYR A 103 18.23 -1.70 15.97
N PHE A 104 17.49 -0.70 16.43
CA PHE A 104 16.34 -0.22 15.66
C PHE A 104 16.86 0.31 14.33
N ASP A 105 16.23 -0.09 13.23
CA ASP A 105 16.81 0.11 11.90
C ASP A 105 16.84 1.60 11.51
N LYS A 106 15.86 2.40 11.92
CA LYS A 106 15.78 3.81 11.51
C LYS A 106 16.18 4.80 12.60
N SER A 107 17.22 5.59 12.39
CA SER A 107 17.48 6.77 13.20
C SER A 107 16.45 7.88 12.93
N ALA A 108 16.52 8.94 13.72
CA ALA A 108 15.71 10.14 13.52
C ALA A 108 15.80 10.70 12.09
N ASP A 109 17.00 10.72 11.49
CA ASP A 109 17.22 11.22 10.13
C ASP A 109 16.67 10.26 9.06
N GLU A 110 16.74 8.94 9.24
CA GLU A 110 16.10 8.00 8.32
C GLU A 110 14.58 8.07 8.37
N LEU A 111 14.00 8.18 9.58
CA LEU A 111 12.57 8.46 9.71
C LEU A 111 12.19 9.74 8.95
N ALA A 112 13.01 10.79 9.04
CA ALA A 112 12.80 12.04 8.31
C ALA A 112 12.99 11.91 6.79
N ILE A 113 13.96 11.12 6.32
CA ILE A 113 14.17 10.82 4.89
C ILE A 113 12.96 10.09 4.31
N HIS A 114 12.48 9.04 5.00
CA HIS A 114 11.31 8.28 4.56
C HIS A 114 10.04 9.13 4.59
N GLN A 115 9.88 10.01 5.59
CA GLN A 115 8.78 10.97 5.64
C GLN A 115 8.85 11.98 4.48
N LEU A 116 10.03 12.55 4.19
CA LEU A 116 10.20 13.46 3.06
C LEU A 116 9.93 12.75 1.73
N ALA A 117 10.40 11.51 1.58
CA ALA A 117 10.11 10.68 0.42
C ALA A 117 8.62 10.39 0.27
N TYR A 118 7.93 10.11 1.38
CA TYR A 118 6.49 9.93 1.42
C TYR A 118 5.75 11.20 0.95
N ASP A 119 6.04 12.34 1.57
CA ASP A 119 5.36 13.62 1.30
C ASP A 119 5.57 14.12 -0.13
N GLN A 120 6.74 13.79 -0.70
CA GLN A 120 7.17 14.26 -2.01
C GLN A 120 7.08 13.18 -3.10
N ARG A 121 6.63 11.98 -2.75
CA ARG A 121 6.59 10.76 -3.59
C ARG A 121 7.91 10.45 -4.30
N LEU A 122 9.02 10.52 -3.55
CA LEU A 122 10.38 10.30 -4.06
C LEU A 122 10.85 8.86 -3.84
N LYS A 123 11.74 8.41 -4.71
CA LYS A 123 12.43 7.12 -4.54
C LYS A 123 13.46 7.23 -3.42
N VAL A 124 13.58 6.16 -2.63
CA VAL A 124 14.62 6.03 -1.59
C VAL A 124 15.61 4.95 -2.02
N LEU A 125 16.88 5.33 -2.16
CA LEU A 125 18.00 4.40 -2.22
C LEU A 125 18.37 4.04 -0.78
N ASP A 126 17.76 2.96 -0.30
CA ASP A 126 17.90 2.53 1.09
C ASP A 126 19.17 1.70 1.29
N LEU A 127 20.31 2.40 1.45
CA LEU A 127 21.63 1.80 1.66
C LEU A 127 21.70 1.10 3.02
N TYR A 128 21.12 1.71 4.05
CA TYR A 128 21.15 1.14 5.38
C TYR A 128 20.41 -0.19 5.45
N SER A 129 19.16 -0.26 4.99
CA SER A 129 18.41 -1.53 4.98
C SER A 129 19.13 -2.61 4.19
N TYR A 130 19.79 -2.25 3.08
CA TYR A 130 20.60 -3.21 2.31
C TYR A 130 21.79 -3.74 3.12
N LEU A 131 22.62 -2.85 3.68
CA LEU A 131 23.82 -3.25 4.41
C LEU A 131 23.50 -3.94 5.73
N ASN A 132 22.43 -3.50 6.40
CA ASN A 132 21.93 -4.13 7.61
C ASN A 132 21.35 -5.52 7.32
N ALA A 133 20.57 -5.71 6.25
CA ALA A 133 20.12 -7.04 5.86
C ALA A 133 21.30 -7.96 5.49
N TRP A 134 22.34 -7.43 4.85
CA TRP A 134 23.58 -8.17 4.61
C TRP A 134 24.31 -8.53 5.91
N TYR A 135 24.40 -7.59 6.85
CA TYR A 135 25.04 -7.78 8.16
C TYR A 135 24.30 -8.84 9.00
N GLN A 136 22.97 -8.79 9.02
CA GLN A 136 22.12 -9.73 9.78
C GLN A 136 22.23 -11.16 9.25
N GLN A 137 22.59 -11.37 7.99
CA GLN A 137 22.85 -12.71 7.44
C GLN A 137 24.15 -13.35 7.96
N LEU A 138 25.05 -12.58 8.59
CA LEU A 138 26.35 -13.08 9.04
C LEU A 138 26.26 -13.71 10.43
N SER A 139 26.96 -14.83 10.61
CA SER A 139 27.29 -15.37 11.94
C SER A 139 28.28 -14.45 12.66
N ALA A 140 28.36 -14.55 13.99
CA ALA A 140 29.32 -13.79 14.80
C ALA A 140 30.77 -13.93 14.28
N SER A 141 31.22 -15.16 13.98
CA SER A 141 32.55 -15.41 13.42
C SER A 141 32.81 -14.68 12.09
N LYS A 142 31.83 -14.66 11.18
CA LYS A 142 31.95 -13.98 9.89
C LYS A 142 31.94 -12.46 10.02
N ARG A 143 31.33 -11.91 11.07
CA ARG A 143 31.34 -10.47 11.34
C ARG A 143 32.76 -10.01 11.66
N SER A 144 33.48 -10.71 12.55
CA SER A 144 34.86 -10.34 12.91
C SER A 144 35.84 -10.42 11.72
N GLU A 145 35.56 -11.25 10.70
CA GLU A 145 36.35 -11.29 9.46
C GLU A 145 36.04 -10.15 8.49
N LYS A 146 34.81 -9.64 8.49
CA LYS A 146 34.29 -8.72 7.47
C LYS A 146 34.18 -7.27 7.94
N LEU A 147 34.18 -7.07 9.25
CA LEU A 147 34.14 -5.77 9.89
C LEU A 147 35.52 -5.38 10.41
N GLU A 148 35.71 -4.09 10.59
CA GLU A 148 36.87 -3.49 11.28
C GLU A 148 36.37 -2.43 12.26
N ARG A 149 37.14 -2.18 13.33
CA ARG A 149 36.77 -1.18 14.34
C ARG A 149 36.89 0.22 13.78
N VAL A 150 35.92 1.07 14.14
CA VAL A 150 35.97 2.51 13.84
C VAL A 150 37.04 3.14 14.74
N LYS A 151 37.90 3.98 14.15
CA LYS A 151 38.94 4.68 14.91
C LYS A 151 38.27 5.62 15.93
N ASN A 152 38.74 5.59 17.18
CA ASN A 152 38.24 6.41 18.29
C ASN A 152 36.81 6.11 18.78
N ALA A 153 36.23 4.96 18.42
CA ALA A 153 34.98 4.45 19.00
C ALA A 153 35.17 2.98 19.41
N SER A 154 35.13 2.70 20.71
CA SER A 154 35.49 1.37 21.25
C SER A 154 34.58 0.24 20.78
N ASP A 155 33.31 0.56 20.52
CA ASP A 155 32.25 -0.42 20.32
C ASP A 155 31.58 -0.36 18.93
N LEU A 156 32.09 0.51 18.06
CA LEU A 156 31.61 0.69 16.69
C LEU A 156 32.49 -0.03 15.67
N TYR A 157 31.82 -0.65 14.71
CA TYR A 157 32.41 -1.41 13.63
C TYR A 157 31.88 -0.92 12.29
N GLN A 158 32.74 -0.92 11.28
CA GLN A 158 32.39 -0.62 9.90
C GLN A 158 32.70 -1.82 9.02
N ILE A 159 32.03 -1.92 7.88
CA ILE A 159 32.38 -2.90 6.85
C ILE A 159 33.75 -2.53 6.30
N LYS A 160 34.67 -3.50 6.22
CA LYS A 160 36.00 -3.28 5.61
C LYS A 160 35.84 -2.65 4.23
N LYS A 161 36.59 -1.58 3.95
CA LYS A 161 36.44 -0.76 2.72
C LYS A 161 36.39 -1.58 1.42
N SER A 162 37.23 -2.62 1.30
CA SER A 162 37.26 -3.49 0.13
C SER A 162 35.96 -4.27 -0.08
N ILE A 163 35.33 -4.73 1.01
CA ILE A 163 34.05 -5.44 0.98
C ILE A 163 32.91 -4.47 0.68
N LEU A 164 32.89 -3.31 1.34
CA LEU A 164 31.87 -2.28 1.13
C LEU A 164 31.83 -1.84 -0.34
N LYS A 165 32.99 -1.59 -0.95
CA LYS A 165 33.11 -1.24 -2.36
C LYS A 165 32.47 -2.29 -3.28
N GLN A 166 32.69 -3.57 -3.01
CA GLN A 166 32.12 -4.67 -3.81
C GLN A 166 30.59 -4.75 -3.64
N LEU A 167 30.09 -4.64 -2.41
CA LEU A 167 28.66 -4.68 -2.12
C LEU A 167 27.92 -3.54 -2.84
N LEU A 168 28.41 -2.31 -2.66
CA LEU A 168 27.77 -1.13 -3.24
C LEU A 168 27.83 -1.14 -4.78
N SER A 169 28.95 -1.55 -5.39
CA SER A 169 29.05 -1.59 -6.86
C SER A 169 27.97 -2.49 -7.49
N CYS A 170 27.80 -3.71 -6.97
CA CYS A 170 26.78 -4.64 -7.46
C CYS A 170 25.36 -4.14 -7.17
N TYR A 171 25.12 -3.68 -5.94
CA TYR A 171 23.79 -3.25 -5.50
C TYR A 171 23.31 -2.00 -6.25
N LEU A 172 24.14 -0.95 -6.34
CA LEU A 172 23.80 0.27 -7.06
C LEU A 172 23.51 0.00 -8.54
N THR A 173 24.32 -0.85 -9.18
CA THR A 173 24.07 -1.27 -10.57
C THR A 173 22.68 -1.88 -10.71
N SER A 174 22.31 -2.84 -9.86
CA SER A 174 20.98 -3.47 -9.90
C SER A 174 19.85 -2.49 -9.57
N TRP A 175 20.04 -1.65 -8.55
CA TRP A 175 19.01 -0.71 -8.10
C TRP A 175 18.72 0.37 -9.15
N PHE A 176 19.74 1.03 -9.71
CA PHE A 176 19.53 2.05 -10.76
C PHE A 176 18.98 1.43 -12.05
N SER A 177 19.52 0.27 -12.47
CA SER A 177 18.98 -0.48 -13.61
C SER A 177 17.48 -0.70 -13.44
N ARG A 178 17.04 -1.18 -12.27
CA ARG A 178 15.64 -1.48 -11.95
C ARG A 178 14.75 -0.24 -11.85
N LYS A 179 15.22 0.83 -11.21
CA LYS A 179 14.39 2.01 -10.90
C LYS A 179 14.31 3.04 -12.02
N PHE A 180 15.27 3.07 -12.95
CA PHE A 180 15.37 4.13 -13.97
C PHE A 180 15.52 3.64 -15.41
N PHE A 181 16.20 2.51 -15.64
CA PHE A 181 16.63 2.16 -17.00
C PHE A 181 15.89 0.96 -17.61
N VAL A 182 15.56 -0.03 -16.79
CA VAL A 182 14.78 -1.21 -17.16
C VAL A 182 13.39 -1.01 -16.60
N ARG A 183 12.47 -0.50 -17.42
CA ARG A 183 11.07 -0.38 -17.00
C ARG A 183 10.49 -1.78 -16.86
N THR A 184 10.27 -2.21 -15.62
CA THR A 184 9.50 -3.42 -15.32
C THR A 184 8.14 -3.32 -16.00
N LYS A 185 7.90 -4.19 -16.96
CA LYS A 185 6.61 -4.36 -17.64
C LYS A 185 6.29 -5.84 -17.71
N ILE A 186 5.20 -6.23 -17.10
CA ILE A 186 4.72 -7.60 -17.22
C ILE A 186 4.10 -7.74 -18.61
N LYS A 187 4.72 -8.57 -19.44
CA LYS A 187 4.34 -8.76 -20.85
C LYS A 187 3.11 -9.65 -21.02
N ILE A 188 2.75 -10.41 -19.99
CA ILE A 188 1.68 -11.41 -20.01
C ILE A 188 0.61 -11.00 -19.01
N ARG A 189 -0.66 -11.06 -19.39
CA ARG A 189 -1.77 -11.01 -18.42
C ARG A 189 -1.90 -12.38 -17.77
N GLY A 190 -1.51 -12.47 -16.51
CA GLY A 190 -1.59 -13.68 -15.72
C GLY A 190 -3.04 -14.05 -15.42
N TYR A 191 -3.42 -15.28 -15.73
CA TYR A 191 -4.68 -15.87 -15.29
C TYR A 191 -4.37 -17.26 -14.78
N GLY A 192 -4.72 -17.53 -13.52
CA GLY A 192 -4.37 -18.79 -12.88
C GLY A 192 -4.61 -18.76 -11.39
N ALA A 193 -3.79 -19.46 -10.62
CA ALA A 193 -4.06 -19.68 -9.21
C ALA A 193 -2.80 -20.00 -8.41
N SER A 194 -2.92 -19.95 -7.10
CA SER A 194 -1.93 -20.52 -6.21
C SER A 194 -1.96 -22.04 -6.25
N LEU A 195 -0.77 -22.66 -6.27
CA LEU A 195 -0.56 -24.10 -6.31
C LEU A 195 0.32 -24.51 -5.12
N TYR A 196 0.02 -25.65 -4.49
CA TYR A 196 0.76 -26.16 -3.31
C TYR A 196 1.39 -27.54 -3.60
N PRO A 197 2.45 -27.63 -4.42
CA PRO A 197 3.07 -28.91 -4.76
C PRO A 197 3.62 -29.65 -3.54
N GLU A 198 3.94 -28.95 -2.46
CA GLU A 198 4.42 -29.50 -1.19
C GLU A 198 3.38 -30.33 -0.43
N VAL A 199 2.09 -30.14 -0.74
CA VAL A 199 0.95 -30.82 -0.10
C VAL A 199 0.62 -32.15 -0.79
N TRP A 200 0.87 -32.25 -2.09
CA TRP A 200 0.41 -33.36 -2.93
C TRP A 200 1.56 -34.22 -3.45
N ASP A 201 1.23 -35.46 -3.84
CA ASP A 201 2.20 -36.35 -4.47
C ASP A 201 2.59 -35.90 -5.89
N LYS A 202 3.69 -36.48 -6.41
CA LYS A 202 4.25 -36.12 -7.71
C LYS A 202 3.28 -36.31 -8.88
N LEU A 203 2.47 -37.37 -8.87
CA LEU A 203 1.54 -37.64 -9.97
C LEU A 203 0.42 -36.60 -9.97
N THR A 204 -0.15 -36.32 -8.80
CA THR A 204 -1.16 -35.27 -8.62
C THR A 204 -0.64 -33.91 -9.11
N ASN A 205 0.58 -33.53 -8.70
CA ASN A 205 1.21 -32.28 -9.14
C ASN A 205 1.42 -32.23 -10.66
N GLN A 206 1.89 -33.32 -11.27
CA GLN A 206 2.04 -33.42 -12.72
C GLN A 206 0.71 -33.24 -13.45
N THR A 207 -0.34 -33.89 -12.96
CA THR A 207 -1.69 -33.77 -13.51
C THR A 207 -2.24 -32.36 -13.37
N ASP A 208 -2.10 -31.73 -12.20
CA ASP A 208 -2.57 -30.37 -11.95
C ASP A 208 -1.89 -29.35 -12.85
N ILE A 209 -0.56 -29.41 -12.96
CA ILE A 209 0.23 -28.52 -13.82
C ILE A 209 -0.22 -28.66 -15.29
N ALA A 210 -0.45 -29.89 -15.76
CA ALA A 210 -0.91 -30.14 -17.12
C ALA A 210 -2.36 -29.67 -17.36
N GLU A 211 -3.27 -29.92 -16.42
CA GLU A 211 -4.68 -29.52 -16.53
C GLU A 211 -4.85 -28.00 -16.42
N MET A 212 -4.09 -27.32 -15.55
CA MET A 212 -4.06 -25.84 -15.48
C MET A 212 -3.76 -25.23 -16.85
N HIS A 213 -2.71 -25.71 -17.52
CA HIS A 213 -2.37 -25.24 -18.87
C HIS A 213 -3.50 -25.53 -19.87
N LYS A 214 -4.09 -26.73 -19.81
CA LYS A 214 -5.17 -27.16 -20.71
C LYS A 214 -6.45 -26.33 -20.57
N ILE A 215 -6.80 -25.89 -19.37
CA ILE A 215 -7.94 -24.98 -19.15
C ILE A 215 -7.60 -23.51 -19.42
N GLY A 216 -6.40 -23.25 -19.95
CA GLY A 216 -5.99 -21.94 -20.44
C GLY A 216 -5.45 -21.01 -19.35
N MET A 217 -5.06 -21.54 -18.19
CA MET A 217 -4.23 -20.80 -17.23
C MET A 217 -2.79 -20.72 -17.73
N ASN A 218 -2.13 -19.61 -17.41
CA ASN A 218 -0.78 -19.34 -17.87
C ASN A 218 0.18 -18.93 -16.75
N THR A 219 -0.32 -18.76 -15.53
CA THR A 219 0.46 -18.26 -14.38
C THR A 219 0.10 -19.04 -13.13
N VAL A 220 1.11 -19.39 -12.34
CA VAL A 220 0.94 -19.98 -11.01
C VAL A 220 1.64 -19.13 -9.95
N ARG A 221 1.05 -19.10 -8.76
CA ARG A 221 1.73 -18.58 -7.56
C ARG A 221 2.11 -19.76 -6.66
N ILE A 222 3.36 -19.81 -6.22
CA ILE A 222 3.88 -20.93 -5.43
C ILE A 222 4.89 -20.47 -4.38
N GLY A 223 5.08 -21.28 -3.34
CA GLY A 223 6.26 -21.23 -2.48
C GLY A 223 6.21 -20.27 -1.31
N GLU A 224 5.06 -19.68 -1.02
CA GLU A 224 4.84 -18.80 0.13
C GLU A 224 4.81 -19.52 1.49
N PHE A 225 4.69 -20.87 1.53
CA PHE A 225 4.57 -21.62 2.79
C PHE A 225 5.52 -22.80 2.99
N PHE A 226 6.36 -23.16 2.01
CA PHE A 226 7.17 -24.38 2.05
C PHE A 226 8.61 -24.19 2.61
N TRP A 227 8.81 -23.36 3.63
CA TRP A 227 10.15 -23.16 4.23
C TRP A 227 10.76 -24.51 4.63
N ASP A 228 9.97 -25.40 5.24
CA ASP A 228 10.43 -26.72 5.70
C ASP A 228 10.98 -27.60 4.55
N LYS A 229 10.48 -27.43 3.32
CA LYS A 229 11.01 -28.15 2.15
C LYS A 229 12.38 -27.63 1.73
N LEU A 230 12.62 -26.32 1.88
CA LEU A 230 13.85 -25.67 1.47
C LEU A 230 14.94 -25.72 2.55
N GLU A 231 14.57 -25.70 3.83
CA GLU A 231 15.47 -25.80 5.00
C GLU A 231 14.81 -26.71 6.07
N PRO A 232 14.79 -28.04 5.87
CA PRO A 232 14.17 -28.99 6.81
C PRO A 232 14.83 -29.04 8.18
N GLN A 233 16.11 -28.67 8.25
CA GLN A 233 16.87 -28.51 9.49
C GLN A 233 17.73 -27.26 9.36
N GLU A 234 18.08 -26.65 10.49
CA GLU A 234 18.85 -25.41 10.51
C GLU A 234 20.13 -25.54 9.66
N ASP A 235 20.30 -24.62 8.71
CA ASP A 235 21.43 -24.53 7.77
C ASP A 235 21.60 -25.71 6.79
N HIS A 236 20.64 -26.65 6.74
CA HIS A 236 20.60 -27.76 5.78
C HIS A 236 19.58 -27.47 4.69
N TYR A 237 20.07 -27.03 3.52
CA TYR A 237 19.20 -26.55 2.44
C TYR A 237 19.00 -27.60 1.34
N ASN A 238 17.75 -27.80 0.93
CA ASN A 238 17.37 -28.62 -0.23
C ASN A 238 16.89 -27.74 -1.39
N MET A 239 17.83 -27.06 -2.05
CA MET A 239 17.50 -26.19 -3.19
C MET A 239 17.16 -26.98 -4.47
N GLU A 240 17.53 -28.26 -4.54
CA GLU A 240 17.21 -29.14 -5.67
C GLU A 240 15.69 -29.30 -5.84
N TYR A 241 14.94 -29.34 -4.73
CA TYR A 241 13.48 -29.32 -4.76
C TYR A 241 12.93 -28.13 -5.56
N LEU A 242 13.44 -26.92 -5.30
CA LEU A 242 13.01 -25.71 -6.00
C LEU A 242 13.39 -25.74 -7.49
N VAL A 243 14.61 -26.18 -7.82
CA VAL A 243 15.08 -26.32 -9.21
C VAL A 243 14.17 -27.27 -10.00
N ASN A 244 13.85 -28.44 -9.43
CA ASN A 244 13.01 -29.44 -10.06
C ASN A 244 11.58 -28.92 -10.29
N LEU A 245 11.00 -28.25 -9.28
CA LEU A 245 9.66 -27.69 -9.38
C LEU A 245 9.58 -26.58 -10.46
N LEU A 246 10.52 -25.63 -10.45
CA LEU A 246 10.56 -24.55 -11.43
C LEU A 246 10.78 -25.09 -12.86
N SER A 247 11.62 -26.11 -13.02
CA SER A 247 11.85 -26.77 -14.32
C SER A 247 10.57 -27.41 -14.84
N GLN A 248 9.84 -28.13 -13.99
CA GLN A 248 8.57 -28.74 -14.35
C GLN A 248 7.51 -27.71 -14.79
N LEU A 249 7.40 -26.60 -14.07
CA LEU A 249 6.48 -25.51 -14.42
C LEU A 249 6.86 -24.86 -15.76
N LYS A 250 8.17 -24.66 -15.98
CA LYS A 250 8.70 -24.12 -17.23
C LYS A 250 8.43 -25.04 -18.42
N GLU A 251 8.62 -26.35 -18.27
CA GLU A 251 8.33 -27.36 -19.31
C GLU A 251 6.86 -27.34 -19.76
N HIS A 252 5.94 -26.97 -18.87
CA HIS A 252 4.51 -26.83 -19.17
C HIS A 252 4.11 -25.39 -19.57
N GLY A 253 5.06 -24.50 -19.79
CA GLY A 253 4.82 -23.13 -20.26
C GLY A 253 4.19 -22.20 -19.22
N LEU A 254 4.14 -22.58 -17.94
CA LEU A 254 3.56 -21.75 -16.89
C LEU A 254 4.54 -20.69 -16.41
N GLN A 255 4.04 -19.45 -16.34
CA GLN A 255 4.72 -18.35 -15.66
C GLN A 255 4.58 -18.51 -14.14
N VAL A 256 5.56 -18.01 -13.40
CA VAL A 256 5.64 -18.20 -11.95
C VAL A 256 5.73 -16.87 -11.22
N ILE A 257 4.89 -16.71 -10.21
CA ILE A 257 5.09 -15.75 -9.13
C ILE A 257 5.60 -16.55 -7.93
N LEU A 258 6.87 -16.35 -7.58
CA LEU A 258 7.57 -17.16 -6.58
C LEU A 258 7.56 -16.46 -5.21
N GLY A 259 6.97 -17.10 -4.21
CA GLY A 259 6.94 -16.64 -2.83
C GLY A 259 8.26 -16.84 -2.10
N ILE A 260 8.53 -15.96 -1.13
CA ILE A 260 9.52 -16.16 -0.07
C ILE A 260 8.77 -16.66 1.16
N PRO A 261 9.02 -17.89 1.65
CA PRO A 261 8.18 -18.54 2.65
C PRO A 261 8.43 -18.06 4.09
N SER A 262 8.69 -16.77 4.29
CA SER A 262 8.93 -16.21 5.61
C SER A 262 7.78 -16.35 6.62
N PRO A 263 6.48 -16.34 6.25
CA PRO A 263 5.38 -16.40 7.23
C PRO A 263 5.33 -17.68 8.07
N THR A 264 5.87 -18.79 7.58
CA THR A 264 5.75 -20.12 8.20
C THR A 264 7.12 -20.75 8.49
N PRO A 265 7.94 -20.16 9.38
CA PRO A 265 9.21 -20.77 9.74
C PRO A 265 8.97 -22.15 10.38
N PRO A 266 9.80 -23.17 10.04
CA PRO A 266 9.52 -24.55 10.43
C PRO A 266 9.60 -24.76 11.94
N ARG A 267 9.09 -25.90 12.42
CA ARG A 267 9.08 -26.21 13.86
C ARG A 267 10.46 -26.16 14.50
N TRP A 268 11.52 -26.61 13.81
CA TRP A 268 12.89 -26.56 14.32
C TRP A 268 13.29 -25.13 14.72
N PHE A 269 12.81 -24.11 14.01
CA PHE A 269 13.12 -22.71 14.31
C PHE A 269 12.58 -22.32 15.68
N THR A 270 11.30 -22.59 15.94
CA THR A 270 10.69 -22.28 17.26
C THR A 270 11.18 -23.17 18.40
N LEU A 271 11.78 -24.33 18.10
CA LEU A 271 12.42 -25.18 19.11
C LEU A 271 13.80 -24.64 19.50
N HIS A 272 14.58 -24.13 18.53
CA HIS A 272 15.88 -23.51 18.77
C HIS A 272 15.78 -22.08 19.32
N TYR A 273 14.74 -21.35 18.90
CA TYR A 273 14.50 -19.94 19.22
C TYR A 273 13.09 -19.73 19.82
N PRO A 274 12.75 -20.34 20.98
CA PRO A 274 11.40 -20.25 21.56
C PRO A 274 10.98 -18.83 21.93
N GLU A 275 11.94 -17.93 22.18
CA GLU A 275 11.75 -16.50 22.47
C GLU A 275 11.33 -15.68 21.23
N SER A 276 11.44 -16.26 20.04
CA SER A 276 11.02 -15.62 18.79
C SER A 276 9.50 -15.56 18.64
N ARG A 277 8.74 -16.35 19.39
CA ARG A 277 7.29 -16.44 19.26
C ARG A 277 6.60 -15.13 19.61
N ILE A 278 5.45 -14.90 18.99
CA ILE A 278 4.63 -13.70 19.25
C ILE A 278 4.18 -13.69 20.73
N VAL A 279 4.22 -12.52 21.35
CA VAL A 279 3.59 -12.29 22.66
C VAL A 279 2.46 -11.31 22.44
N ASN A 280 1.24 -11.69 22.82
CA ASN A 280 0.03 -10.90 22.59
C ASN A 280 -0.16 -9.79 23.64
N LEU A 281 -1.23 -8.99 23.48
CA LEU A 281 -1.56 -7.86 24.37
C LEU A 281 -1.74 -8.25 25.86
N ARG A 282 -2.06 -9.52 26.14
CA ARG A 282 -2.22 -10.06 27.49
C ARG A 282 -0.89 -10.50 28.11
N GLY A 283 0.21 -10.43 27.36
CA GLY A 283 1.51 -10.94 27.78
C GLY A 283 1.64 -12.45 27.61
N GLU A 284 0.71 -13.10 26.93
CA GLU A 284 0.74 -14.54 26.67
C GLU A 284 1.58 -14.82 25.42
N THR A 285 2.46 -15.81 25.49
CA THR A 285 3.22 -16.26 24.31
C THR A 285 2.35 -17.17 23.46
N GLU A 286 2.15 -16.79 22.21
CA GLU A 286 1.46 -17.62 21.21
C GLU A 286 2.29 -18.89 20.92
N GLU A 287 1.61 -20.00 20.63
CA GLU A 287 2.29 -21.26 20.31
C GLU A 287 2.65 -21.35 18.81
N HIS A 288 3.58 -22.25 18.47
CA HIS A 288 3.83 -22.62 17.08
C HIS A 288 2.58 -23.22 16.44
N GLY A 289 2.13 -22.64 15.33
CA GLY A 289 0.98 -23.11 14.56
C GLY A 289 0.40 -22.00 13.69
N SER A 290 -0.59 -22.35 12.86
CA SER A 290 -1.12 -21.44 11.84
C SER A 290 0.01 -20.90 10.94
N ARG A 291 0.13 -19.58 10.82
CA ARG A 291 1.23 -18.83 10.21
C ARG A 291 1.49 -17.56 11.03
N GLN A 292 2.63 -16.92 10.80
CA GLN A 292 3.05 -15.66 11.45
C GLN A 292 3.24 -15.78 12.98
N HIS A 293 3.56 -17.00 13.44
CA HIS A 293 3.77 -17.33 14.86
C HIS A 293 5.10 -16.80 15.44
N VAL A 294 5.90 -16.07 14.67
CA VAL A 294 7.17 -15.48 15.13
C VAL A 294 7.20 -13.97 14.93
N CYS A 295 7.91 -13.28 15.82
CA CYS A 295 8.13 -11.85 15.80
C CYS A 295 9.09 -11.46 14.67
N THR A 296 8.63 -10.56 13.81
CA THR A 296 9.45 -9.98 12.72
C THR A 296 10.63 -9.15 13.23
N ASN A 297 10.69 -8.82 14.52
CA ASN A 297 11.80 -8.10 15.16
C ASN A 297 12.84 -9.04 15.80
N ASN A 298 12.61 -10.36 15.81
CA ASN A 298 13.60 -11.31 16.31
C ASN A 298 14.78 -11.44 15.33
N LEU A 299 16.00 -11.26 15.84
CA LEU A 299 17.21 -11.24 15.02
C LEU A 299 17.50 -12.59 14.33
N ASN A 300 17.28 -13.71 15.02
CA ASN A 300 17.49 -15.03 14.45
C ASN A 300 16.51 -15.29 13.32
N TYR A 301 15.27 -14.83 13.47
CA TYR A 301 14.25 -14.91 12.43
C TYR A 301 14.64 -14.08 11.21
N ARG A 302 14.99 -12.80 11.39
CA ARG A 302 15.44 -11.94 10.28
C ARG A 302 16.65 -12.53 9.55
N ARG A 303 17.67 -12.99 10.30
CA ARG A 303 18.86 -13.66 9.75
C ARG A 303 18.47 -14.83 8.84
N LYS A 304 17.62 -15.73 9.34
CA LYS A 304 17.21 -16.93 8.62
C LYS A 304 16.33 -16.61 7.41
N ALA A 305 15.40 -15.66 7.55
CA ALA A 305 14.56 -15.20 6.44
C ALA A 305 15.40 -14.59 5.31
N TYR A 306 16.36 -13.71 5.62
CA TYR A 306 17.23 -13.10 4.60
C TYR A 306 18.18 -14.13 3.95
N GLN A 307 18.72 -15.07 4.72
CA GLN A 307 19.55 -16.16 4.18
C GLN A 307 18.76 -17.04 3.20
N LEU A 308 17.52 -17.40 3.55
CA LEU A 308 16.66 -18.18 2.68
C LEU A 308 16.27 -17.40 1.42
N ALA A 309 15.83 -16.14 1.56
CA ALA A 309 15.47 -15.27 0.43
C ALA A 309 16.63 -15.16 -0.57
N ARG A 310 17.86 -14.99 -0.08
CA ARG A 310 19.07 -14.96 -0.91
C ARG A 310 19.30 -16.27 -1.67
N LYS A 311 19.12 -17.42 -1.02
CA LYS A 311 19.27 -18.74 -1.66
C LYS A 311 18.22 -18.97 -2.74
N ILE A 312 16.96 -18.60 -2.46
CA ILE A 312 15.87 -18.64 -3.42
C ILE A 312 16.19 -17.75 -4.63
N ALA A 313 16.61 -16.50 -4.41
CA ALA A 313 16.94 -15.57 -5.50
C ALA A 313 18.04 -16.09 -6.44
N ARG A 314 19.05 -16.79 -5.88
CA ARG A 314 20.15 -17.37 -6.65
C ARG A 314 19.72 -18.53 -7.55
N VAL A 315 18.69 -19.27 -7.16
CA VAL A 315 18.06 -20.28 -8.03
C VAL A 315 17.15 -19.58 -9.03
N ALA A 316 16.29 -18.67 -8.55
CA ALA A 316 15.27 -18.00 -9.35
C ALA A 316 15.84 -17.27 -10.57
N LYS A 317 17.01 -16.61 -10.44
CA LYS A 317 17.63 -15.86 -11.54
C LYS A 317 17.98 -16.70 -12.78
N ASP A 318 18.07 -18.03 -12.64
CA ASP A 318 18.38 -18.94 -13.74
C ASP A 318 17.11 -19.39 -14.50
N PHE A 319 15.92 -18.96 -14.06
CA PHE A 319 14.62 -19.26 -14.67
C PHE A 319 13.96 -18.00 -15.25
N ASP A 320 13.65 -18.05 -16.54
CA ASP A 320 13.03 -16.96 -17.32
C ASP A 320 11.50 -16.93 -17.25
N ASN A 321 10.87 -18.01 -16.77
CA ASN A 321 9.42 -18.09 -16.57
C ASN A 321 8.98 -17.50 -15.22
N ILE A 322 9.90 -17.04 -14.37
CA ILE A 322 9.56 -16.32 -13.13
C ILE A 322 9.32 -14.84 -13.47
N ILE A 323 8.07 -14.40 -13.36
CA ILE A 323 7.65 -13.03 -13.72
C ILE A 323 7.68 -12.08 -12.53
N ALA A 324 7.59 -12.59 -11.31
CA ALA A 324 7.78 -11.82 -10.08
C ALA A 324 8.20 -12.71 -8.90
N ILE A 325 8.84 -12.09 -7.91
CA ILE A 325 9.05 -12.66 -6.58
C ILE A 325 8.14 -11.93 -5.60
N GLN A 326 7.32 -12.67 -4.87
CA GLN A 326 6.52 -12.16 -3.76
C GLN A 326 7.32 -12.30 -2.46
N ILE A 327 7.62 -11.20 -1.77
CA ILE A 327 8.17 -11.27 -0.41
C ILE A 327 7.04 -11.65 0.55
N ASP A 328 7.30 -12.55 1.49
CA ASP A 328 6.36 -12.93 2.55
C ASP A 328 4.94 -13.33 2.03
N ASN A 329 3.94 -13.30 2.92
CA ASN A 329 2.53 -13.40 2.60
C ASN A 329 1.70 -12.65 3.65
N GLU A 330 0.99 -11.59 3.22
CA GLU A 330 0.06 -10.81 4.04
C GLU A 330 0.62 -10.38 5.42
N PHE A 331 1.68 -9.58 5.44
CA PHE A 331 2.44 -9.27 6.67
C PHE A 331 1.56 -8.97 7.89
N LYS A 332 1.73 -9.77 8.95
CA LYS A 332 1.07 -9.65 10.27
C LYS A 332 -0.47 -9.53 10.23
N CYS A 333 -1.14 -10.04 9.20
CA CYS A 333 -2.60 -10.02 9.10
C CYS A 333 -3.33 -10.69 10.29
N HIS A 334 -2.69 -11.62 11.01
CA HIS A 334 -3.30 -12.32 12.15
C HIS A 334 -2.83 -11.85 13.53
N VAL A 335 -1.69 -11.16 13.60
CA VAL A 335 -1.03 -10.87 14.89
C VAL A 335 -0.78 -9.38 15.16
N ASP A 336 -0.92 -8.47 14.17
CA ASP A 336 -0.71 -7.01 14.25
C ASP A 336 0.50 -6.60 15.11
N GLN A 337 0.35 -6.55 16.45
CA GLN A 337 1.34 -6.12 17.43
C GLN A 337 1.98 -7.30 18.19
N CYS A 338 3.24 -7.12 18.65
CA CYS A 338 3.95 -8.11 19.47
C CYS A 338 4.64 -7.44 20.65
N PHE A 339 4.55 -8.05 21.82
CA PHE A 339 5.06 -7.54 23.10
C PHE A 339 6.23 -8.38 23.64
N CYS A 340 6.92 -9.13 22.79
CA CYS A 340 8.03 -9.99 23.20
C CYS A 340 9.28 -9.17 23.56
N GLU A 341 10.30 -9.83 24.13
CA GLU A 341 11.55 -9.19 24.55
C GLU A 341 12.25 -8.42 23.41
N SER A 342 12.16 -8.92 22.17
CA SER A 342 12.72 -8.21 21.01
C SER A 342 12.04 -6.86 20.80
N CYS A 343 10.71 -6.79 20.92
CA CYS A 343 9.96 -5.54 20.83
C CYS A 343 10.24 -4.63 22.03
N GLN A 344 10.29 -5.19 23.24
CA GLN A 344 10.59 -4.43 24.45
C GLN A 344 11.95 -3.74 24.39
N ARG A 345 12.95 -4.38 23.78
CA ARG A 345 14.29 -3.83 23.61
C ARG A 345 14.35 -2.69 22.58
N LEU A 346 13.60 -2.82 21.48
CA LEU A 346 13.58 -1.83 20.40
C LEU A 346 12.68 -0.64 20.69
N TRP A 347 11.64 -0.82 21.49
CA TRP A 347 10.66 0.22 21.82
C TRP A 347 11.27 1.54 22.33
N PRO A 348 12.11 1.55 23.39
CA PRO A 348 12.72 2.79 23.88
C PRO A 348 13.70 3.41 22.88
N GLN A 349 14.33 2.59 22.02
CA GLN A 349 15.21 3.08 20.95
C GLN A 349 14.39 3.82 19.89
N TRP A 350 13.31 3.20 19.40
CA TRP A 350 12.40 3.83 18.44
C TRP A 350 11.82 5.15 18.98
N LEU A 351 11.42 5.18 20.26
CA LEU A 351 10.92 6.40 20.89
C LEU A 351 11.98 7.50 20.92
N LYS A 352 13.22 7.15 21.24
CA LYS A 352 14.34 8.09 21.23
C LYS A 352 14.57 8.65 19.83
N GLU A 353 14.56 7.82 18.80
CA GLU A 353 14.74 8.28 17.42
C GLU A 353 13.57 9.18 16.96
N LYS A 354 12.33 8.80 17.28
CA LYS A 354 11.15 9.58 16.89
C LYS A 354 11.04 10.92 17.62
N TYR A 355 11.20 10.91 18.94
CA TYR A 355 10.91 12.07 19.79
C TYR A 355 12.15 12.87 20.20
N GLN A 356 13.36 12.31 20.04
CA GLN A 356 14.67 12.87 20.38
C GLN A 356 14.91 13.06 21.89
N THR A 357 13.98 13.73 22.58
CA THR A 357 14.02 13.99 24.02
C THR A 357 12.78 13.48 24.70
N ILE A 358 12.93 13.02 25.94
CA ILE A 358 11.82 12.54 26.74
C ILE A 358 10.87 13.70 27.10
N GLU A 359 11.38 14.91 27.26
CA GLU A 359 10.59 16.14 27.46
C GLU A 359 9.64 16.40 26.30
N ARG A 360 10.12 16.23 25.06
CA ARG A 360 9.27 16.39 23.87
C ARG A 360 8.16 15.36 23.87
N LEU A 361 8.47 14.08 24.08
CA LEU A 361 7.48 13.00 24.19
C LEU A 361 6.40 13.34 25.22
N ASN A 362 6.81 13.67 26.45
CA ASN A 362 5.86 13.98 27.52
C ASN A 362 4.98 15.19 27.20
N THR A 363 5.54 16.19 26.51
CA THR A 363 4.80 17.39 26.10
C THR A 363 3.76 17.07 25.04
N VAL A 364 4.13 16.34 23.99
CA VAL A 364 3.24 16.05 22.85
C VAL A 364 2.19 14.99 23.19
N TRP A 365 2.46 14.06 24.09
CA TRP A 365 1.47 13.10 24.60
C TRP A 365 0.61 13.66 25.74
N GLY A 366 0.98 14.81 26.33
CA GLY A 366 0.24 15.41 27.43
C GLY A 366 0.29 14.60 28.73
N THR A 367 1.42 13.93 29.01
CA THR A 367 1.58 12.99 30.14
C THR A 367 1.53 13.63 31.53
N ASN A 368 1.44 14.97 31.62
CA ASN A 368 1.15 15.64 32.88
C ASN A 368 -0.27 15.31 33.40
N LEU A 369 -1.18 14.90 32.51
CA LEU A 369 -2.50 14.39 32.90
C LEU A 369 -2.32 13.08 33.66
N TRP A 370 -2.99 12.96 34.81
CA TRP A 370 -2.97 11.77 35.68
C TRP A 370 -1.57 11.33 36.15
N SER A 371 -0.59 12.24 36.13
CA SER A 371 0.78 11.98 36.57
C SER A 371 1.48 10.85 35.79
N GLU A 372 1.19 10.72 34.49
CA GLU A 372 1.78 9.71 33.59
C GLU A 372 3.15 10.10 33.02
N ARG A 373 3.81 11.14 33.57
CA ARG A 373 5.09 11.63 33.04
C ARG A 373 6.19 10.56 33.18
N TYR A 374 6.85 10.26 32.07
CA TYR A 374 7.99 9.34 32.02
C TYR A 374 9.32 10.07 32.27
N PRO A 375 10.18 9.60 33.20
CA PRO A 375 11.49 10.20 33.46
C PRO A 375 12.51 10.00 32.32
N ASP A 376 12.42 8.88 31.59
CA ASP A 376 13.31 8.54 30.47
C ASP A 376 12.60 7.61 29.47
N PHE A 377 13.21 7.34 28.31
CA PHE A 377 12.62 6.46 27.30
C PHE A 377 12.50 4.99 27.75
N GLN A 378 13.39 4.51 28.63
CA GLN A 378 13.37 3.12 29.13
C GLN A 378 12.17 2.87 30.06
N SER A 379 11.70 3.91 30.73
CA SER A 379 10.51 3.87 31.58
C SER A 379 9.19 3.85 30.81
N VAL A 380 9.21 4.14 29.49
CA VAL A 380 7.99 4.16 28.68
C VAL A 380 7.50 2.74 28.45
N VAL A 381 6.33 2.44 29.00
CA VAL A 381 5.73 1.10 28.89
C VAL A 381 5.27 0.82 27.45
N MET A 382 5.19 -0.45 27.07
CA MET A 382 4.36 -0.85 25.93
C MET A 382 2.88 -0.84 26.38
N PRO A 383 1.91 -0.51 25.50
CA PRO A 383 0.50 -0.36 25.89
C PRO A 383 -0.21 -1.71 26.11
N THR A 384 0.18 -2.44 27.16
CA THR A 384 -0.45 -3.70 27.60
C THR A 384 -1.58 -3.45 28.61
N LYS A 385 -1.99 -4.46 29.40
CA LYS A 385 -3.06 -4.33 30.39
C LYS A 385 -2.79 -3.23 31.44
N THR A 386 -3.72 -2.30 31.57
CA THR A 386 -3.78 -1.21 32.58
C THR A 386 -5.16 -1.23 33.27
N PRO A 387 -5.36 -0.64 34.46
CA PRO A 387 -6.67 -0.61 35.12
C PRO A 387 -7.82 -0.01 34.30
N PHE A 388 -7.54 0.91 33.37
CA PHE A 388 -8.52 1.46 32.43
C PHE A 388 -7.98 1.45 30.99
N THR A 389 -7.66 2.61 30.40
CA THR A 389 -7.10 2.75 29.05
C THR A 389 -5.81 3.56 29.09
N HIS A 390 -4.87 3.25 28.19
CA HIS A 390 -3.64 4.01 28.02
C HIS A 390 -3.87 5.38 27.34
N ASN A 391 -2.89 6.26 27.48
CA ASN A 391 -2.77 7.51 26.73
C ASN A 391 -2.86 7.26 25.20
N SER A 392 -3.62 8.08 24.47
CA SER A 392 -3.83 7.94 23.03
C SER A 392 -2.52 8.05 22.23
N GLY A 393 -1.62 8.96 22.63
CA GLY A 393 -0.30 9.12 22.03
C GLY A 393 0.55 7.85 22.17
N LEU A 394 0.54 7.21 23.35
CA LEU A 394 1.23 5.94 23.58
C LEU A 394 0.68 4.82 22.68
N VAL A 395 -0.64 4.67 22.61
CA VAL A 395 -1.28 3.62 21.79
C VAL A 395 -1.00 3.84 20.30
N ASN A 396 -1.13 5.08 19.81
CA ASN A 396 -0.83 5.42 18.41
C ASN A 396 0.65 5.13 18.10
N ALA A 397 1.54 5.59 18.96
CA ALA A 397 2.98 5.43 18.79
C ALA A 397 3.40 3.96 18.73
N PHE A 398 2.83 3.07 19.54
CA PHE A 398 3.15 1.64 19.47
C PHE A 398 2.61 0.97 18.19
N ARG A 399 1.46 1.44 17.66
CA ARG A 399 0.97 1.03 16.34
C ARG A 399 1.88 1.52 15.21
N THR A 400 2.40 2.76 15.30
CA THR A 400 3.40 3.28 14.35
C THR A 400 4.70 2.48 14.43
N PHE A 401 5.23 2.22 15.62
CA PHE A 401 6.41 1.36 15.82
C PHE A 401 6.25 -0.02 15.17
N THR A 402 5.05 -0.60 15.30
CA THR A 402 4.73 -1.89 14.67
C THR A 402 4.80 -1.81 13.15
N ALA A 403 4.24 -0.76 12.55
CA ALA A 403 4.28 -0.54 11.10
C ALA A 403 5.71 -0.25 10.62
N ASP A 404 6.43 0.67 11.28
CA ASP A 404 7.79 1.06 10.93
C ASP A 404 8.73 -0.16 10.94
N THR A 405 8.74 -0.93 12.04
CA THR A 405 9.61 -2.11 12.16
C THR A 405 9.24 -3.25 11.21
N LEU A 406 7.98 -3.33 10.78
CA LEU A 406 7.51 -4.29 9.79
C LEU A 406 7.92 -3.87 8.37
N ASN A 407 7.77 -2.58 8.04
CA ASN A 407 8.28 -1.98 6.81
C ASN A 407 9.81 -2.13 6.69
N ASP A 408 10.55 -2.05 7.80
CA ASP A 408 12.00 -2.28 7.84
C ASP A 408 12.36 -3.74 7.52
N PHE A 409 11.64 -4.71 8.11
CA PHE A 409 11.82 -6.12 7.79
C PHE A 409 11.54 -6.41 6.30
N ALA A 410 10.46 -5.84 5.77
CA ALA A 410 10.11 -5.96 4.37
C ALA A 410 11.15 -5.33 3.44
N ALA A 411 11.70 -4.16 3.81
CA ALA A 411 12.80 -3.52 3.09
C ALA A 411 14.04 -4.42 3.09
N GLY A 412 14.41 -5.05 4.20
CA GLY A 412 15.53 -5.98 4.26
C GLY A 412 15.39 -7.20 3.34
N LEU A 413 14.19 -7.77 3.23
CA LEU A 413 13.88 -8.82 2.24
C LEU A 413 14.05 -8.28 0.81
N ALA A 414 13.44 -7.13 0.51
CA ALA A 414 13.50 -6.52 -0.82
C ALA A 414 14.94 -6.20 -1.24
N GLN A 415 15.75 -5.58 -0.37
CA GLN A 415 17.13 -5.23 -0.70
C GLN A 415 18.02 -6.47 -0.88
N THR A 416 17.77 -7.53 -0.10
CA THR A 416 18.45 -8.82 -0.29
C THR A 416 18.18 -9.39 -1.69
N LEU A 417 16.94 -9.31 -2.17
CA LEU A 417 16.56 -9.77 -3.51
C LEU A 417 17.12 -8.85 -4.61
N ILE A 418 17.05 -7.53 -4.45
CA ILE A 418 17.58 -6.54 -5.42
C ILE A 418 19.08 -6.76 -5.68
N ALA A 419 19.83 -7.13 -4.65
CA ALA A 419 21.26 -7.41 -4.78
C ALA A 419 21.59 -8.71 -5.53
N GLU A 420 20.66 -9.65 -5.64
CA GLU A 420 20.92 -11.01 -6.13
C GLU A 420 20.24 -11.33 -7.48
N THR A 421 19.14 -10.64 -7.82
CA THR A 421 18.39 -10.88 -9.07
C THR A 421 17.83 -9.59 -9.67
N ASN A 422 17.46 -9.63 -10.95
CA ASN A 422 16.72 -8.58 -11.66
C ASN A 422 15.21 -8.89 -11.79
N ILE A 423 14.74 -10.03 -11.26
CA ILE A 423 13.31 -10.38 -11.30
C ILE A 423 12.51 -9.31 -10.51
N PRO A 424 11.35 -8.85 -11.02
CA PRO A 424 10.49 -7.90 -10.31
C PRO A 424 10.03 -8.41 -8.95
N ILE A 425 9.94 -7.53 -7.96
CA ILE A 425 9.51 -7.87 -6.60
C ILE A 425 8.14 -7.25 -6.32
N THR A 426 7.28 -8.03 -5.66
CA THR A 426 5.95 -7.63 -5.20
C THR A 426 5.69 -8.12 -3.77
N HIS A 427 4.55 -7.74 -3.20
CA HIS A 427 3.97 -8.30 -1.97
C HIS A 427 2.44 -8.26 -2.12
N ASN A 428 1.73 -9.16 -1.45
CA ASN A 428 0.28 -9.11 -1.33
C ASN A 428 -0.15 -8.44 -0.02
N THR A 429 -1.04 -7.45 -0.11
CA THR A 429 -1.54 -6.68 1.03
C THR A 429 -3.05 -6.46 0.95
N SER A 430 -3.61 -5.88 2.00
CA SER A 430 -5.01 -5.47 2.11
C SER A 430 -5.13 -4.18 2.93
N LEU A 431 -6.25 -3.49 2.76
CA LEU A 431 -6.62 -2.28 3.52
C LEU A 431 -6.57 -2.48 5.04
N ASN A 432 -6.78 -3.71 5.51
CA ASN A 432 -6.86 -4.06 6.93
C ASN A 432 -5.50 -4.17 7.63
N PHE A 433 -4.39 -4.28 6.89
CA PHE A 433 -3.09 -4.58 7.50
C PHE A 433 -2.41 -3.32 8.02
N ASN A 434 -1.78 -3.39 9.19
CA ASN A 434 -1.05 -2.27 9.78
C ASN A 434 0.34 -2.11 9.15
N LEU A 435 0.37 -1.53 7.95
CA LEU A 435 1.56 -1.24 7.15
C LEU A 435 1.57 0.22 6.72
N MET A 436 2.73 0.72 6.32
CA MET A 436 2.83 1.88 5.43
C MET A 436 2.96 1.36 3.99
N ASN A 437 1.82 1.22 3.29
CA ASN A 437 1.80 0.57 1.98
C ASN A 437 2.60 1.37 0.95
N TYR A 438 2.47 2.70 0.93
CA TYR A 438 3.25 3.51 -0.01
C TYR A 438 4.76 3.29 0.18
N GLU A 439 5.23 3.29 1.42
CA GLU A 439 6.64 3.09 1.74
C GLU A 439 7.12 1.69 1.34
N LEU A 440 6.33 0.66 1.64
CA LEU A 440 6.61 -0.73 1.22
C LEU A 440 6.78 -0.78 -0.30
N PHE A 441 5.78 -0.33 -1.06
CA PHE A 441 5.79 -0.45 -2.52
C PHE A 441 6.73 0.54 -3.23
N ASN A 442 7.22 1.58 -2.55
CA ASN A 442 8.33 2.41 -3.04
C ASN A 442 9.63 1.59 -3.15
N GLN A 443 9.83 0.63 -2.25
CA GLN A 443 10.95 -0.31 -2.30
C GLN A 443 10.74 -1.40 -3.37
N LEU A 444 9.51 -1.80 -3.64
CA LEU A 444 9.17 -2.88 -4.59
C LEU A 444 9.00 -2.41 -6.05
N ASP A 445 8.83 -3.35 -6.98
CA ASP A 445 8.68 -3.09 -8.42
C ASP A 445 7.23 -3.06 -8.87
N LEU A 446 6.42 -3.93 -8.29
CA LEU A 446 5.02 -4.17 -8.68
C LEU A 446 4.13 -3.93 -7.47
N VAL A 447 2.90 -3.49 -7.70
CA VAL A 447 1.88 -3.47 -6.64
C VAL A 447 1.15 -4.81 -6.66
N GLY A 448 1.01 -5.46 -5.53
CA GLY A 448 0.27 -6.71 -5.37
C GLY A 448 -0.74 -6.58 -4.25
N PHE A 449 -1.90 -7.20 -4.40
CA PHE A 449 -2.93 -7.19 -3.36
C PHE A 449 -3.82 -8.42 -3.47
N ASP A 450 -4.54 -8.66 -2.37
CA ASP A 450 -5.56 -9.70 -2.27
C ASP A 450 -6.93 -9.07 -2.07
N THR A 451 -7.97 -9.69 -2.63
CA THR A 451 -9.34 -9.26 -2.41
C THR A 451 -10.28 -10.45 -2.40
N TYR A 452 -11.22 -10.43 -1.46
CA TYR A 452 -12.19 -11.50 -1.26
C TYR A 452 -13.59 -10.89 -1.05
N PRO A 453 -14.16 -10.24 -2.10
CA PRO A 453 -15.44 -9.58 -1.99
C PRO A 453 -16.57 -10.60 -1.86
N MET A 454 -17.56 -10.29 -1.03
CA MET A 454 -18.83 -11.02 -1.01
C MET A 454 -19.74 -10.49 -2.12
N TYR A 455 -20.61 -11.34 -2.69
CA TYR A 455 -21.51 -10.91 -3.78
C TYR A 455 -22.50 -9.83 -3.33
N ASP A 456 -22.92 -9.83 -2.06
CA ASP A 456 -23.79 -8.82 -1.44
C ASP A 456 -23.01 -7.58 -0.94
N GLN A 457 -21.69 -7.60 -1.10
CA GLN A 457 -20.77 -6.49 -0.82
C GLN A 457 -19.86 -6.21 -2.02
N TYR A 458 -20.38 -6.38 -3.23
CA TYR A 458 -19.62 -6.34 -4.49
C TYR A 458 -18.77 -5.08 -4.68
N TRP A 459 -19.14 -3.96 -4.05
CA TRP A 459 -18.37 -2.70 -4.06
C TRP A 459 -16.97 -2.84 -3.45
N ASN A 460 -16.72 -3.88 -2.65
CA ASN A 460 -15.40 -4.19 -2.10
C ASN A 460 -14.37 -4.53 -3.18
N PHE A 461 -14.80 -4.97 -4.37
CA PHE A 461 -13.88 -5.26 -5.46
C PHE A 461 -13.40 -3.97 -6.16
N PRO A 462 -14.28 -3.10 -6.71
CA PRO A 462 -13.87 -1.82 -7.28
C PRO A 462 -13.06 -0.92 -6.34
N ILE A 463 -13.46 -0.77 -5.07
CA ILE A 463 -12.73 0.08 -4.12
C ILE A 463 -11.26 -0.38 -3.93
N ASN A 464 -11.02 -1.69 -3.95
CA ASN A 464 -9.68 -2.25 -3.88
C ASN A 464 -8.92 -1.99 -5.21
N LEU A 465 -9.55 -2.19 -6.37
CA LEU A 465 -8.95 -1.84 -7.67
C LEU A 465 -8.51 -0.38 -7.71
N ASP A 466 -9.37 0.52 -7.25
CA ASP A 466 -9.14 1.96 -7.27
C ASP A 466 -8.00 2.35 -6.35
N LEU A 467 -7.85 1.74 -5.16
CA LEU A 467 -6.70 2.02 -4.31
C LEU A 467 -5.39 1.54 -4.91
N TRP A 468 -5.32 0.25 -5.26
CA TRP A 468 -4.04 -0.39 -5.53
C TRP A 468 -3.42 0.09 -6.86
N ARG A 469 -4.23 0.53 -7.83
CA ARG A 469 -3.75 1.19 -9.06
C ARG A 469 -3.34 2.66 -8.87
N ASN A 470 -3.59 3.24 -7.70
CA ASN A 470 -3.18 4.60 -7.34
C ASN A 470 -2.11 4.66 -6.26
N LEU A 471 -1.78 3.52 -5.64
CA LEU A 471 -0.80 3.48 -4.56
C LEU A 471 0.54 4.11 -5.00
N LYS A 472 1.03 3.72 -6.16
CA LYS A 472 2.32 4.11 -6.73
C LYS A 472 2.17 4.48 -8.21
N ASP A 473 3.12 5.25 -8.73
CA ASP A 473 3.12 5.71 -10.12
C ASP A 473 3.57 4.57 -11.09
N THR A 474 2.77 3.50 -11.15
CA THR A 474 2.94 2.33 -12.01
C THR A 474 1.59 1.82 -12.50
N ASP A 475 1.58 1.25 -13.71
CA ASP A 475 0.42 0.54 -14.26
C ASP A 475 0.52 -0.98 -14.04
N GLU A 476 1.54 -1.44 -13.32
CA GLU A 476 1.84 -2.85 -13.11
C GLU A 476 1.31 -3.33 -11.76
N VAL A 477 0.02 -3.65 -11.73
CA VAL A 477 -0.73 -4.10 -10.54
C VAL A 477 -1.14 -5.56 -10.71
N LEU A 478 -0.88 -6.37 -9.67
CA LEU A 478 -1.19 -7.78 -9.60
C LEU A 478 -2.32 -8.03 -8.60
N LEU A 479 -3.39 -8.70 -9.03
CA LEU A 479 -4.25 -9.42 -8.10
C LEU A 479 -3.62 -10.79 -7.86
N LEU A 480 -3.17 -11.00 -6.62
CA LEU A 480 -2.40 -12.19 -6.21
C LEU A 480 -3.30 -13.27 -5.62
N GLU A 481 -4.41 -12.88 -4.99
CA GLU A 481 -5.42 -13.82 -4.50
C GLU A 481 -6.86 -13.27 -4.58
N THR A 482 -7.78 -14.11 -5.01
CA THR A 482 -9.23 -14.02 -4.78
C THR A 482 -9.86 -15.41 -4.73
N GLY A 483 -11.11 -15.53 -4.29
CA GLY A 483 -11.82 -16.81 -4.24
C GLY A 483 -12.33 -17.25 -5.61
N ALA A 484 -12.28 -18.55 -5.90
CA ALA A 484 -12.92 -19.11 -7.09
C ALA A 484 -14.46 -19.21 -6.94
N SER A 485 -14.96 -19.24 -5.70
CA SER A 485 -16.40 -19.30 -5.41
C SER A 485 -16.79 -18.75 -4.03
N HIS A 486 -15.98 -18.98 -3.00
CA HIS A 486 -16.16 -18.46 -1.65
C HIS A 486 -14.87 -18.57 -0.87
N VAL A 487 -14.75 -17.78 0.19
CA VAL A 487 -13.67 -17.91 1.18
C VAL A 487 -14.06 -18.84 2.32
N GLY A 488 -13.09 -19.43 2.98
CA GLY A 488 -13.36 -20.30 4.11
C GLY A 488 -12.13 -20.65 4.93
N TYR A 489 -12.35 -20.81 6.23
CA TYR A 489 -11.45 -21.50 7.14
C TYR A 489 -12.30 -22.31 8.14
N ILE A 490 -11.70 -23.20 8.93
CA ILE A 490 -12.43 -24.08 9.87
C ILE A 490 -13.29 -23.35 10.91
N GLY A 491 -13.17 -22.03 11.05
CA GLY A 491 -14.03 -21.20 11.88
C GLY A 491 -15.21 -20.55 11.15
N ASN A 492 -15.35 -20.72 9.83
CA ASN A 492 -16.50 -20.21 9.08
C ASN A 492 -16.87 -21.07 7.84
N TYR A 493 -18.10 -20.85 7.36
CA TYR A 493 -18.57 -21.28 6.05
C TYR A 493 -19.24 -20.09 5.39
N VAL A 494 -18.79 -19.72 4.21
CA VAL A 494 -19.28 -18.56 3.47
C VAL A 494 -20.11 -19.04 2.29
N THR A 495 -21.21 -18.34 2.00
CA THR A 495 -22.07 -18.67 0.87
C THR A 495 -21.32 -18.52 -0.45
N PRO A 496 -21.36 -19.54 -1.34
CA PRO A 496 -20.83 -19.43 -2.69
C PRO A 496 -21.40 -18.26 -3.47
N HIS A 497 -20.57 -17.63 -4.28
CA HIS A 497 -20.99 -16.60 -5.21
C HIS A 497 -22.06 -17.14 -6.18
N PRO A 498 -23.05 -16.32 -6.55
CA PRO A 498 -23.97 -16.66 -7.64
C PRO A 498 -23.20 -16.76 -8.96
N LYS A 499 -23.68 -17.63 -9.86
CA LYS A 499 -23.15 -17.75 -11.22
C LYS A 499 -23.17 -16.39 -11.92
N GLY A 500 -22.10 -16.03 -12.63
CA GLY A 500 -21.96 -14.71 -13.27
C GLY A 500 -21.08 -13.74 -12.48
N PHE A 501 -21.07 -13.81 -11.14
CA PHE A 501 -20.39 -12.81 -10.32
C PHE A 501 -18.89 -12.74 -10.60
N LEU A 502 -18.22 -13.89 -10.62
CA LEU A 502 -16.79 -13.95 -10.88
C LEU A 502 -16.40 -13.41 -12.28
N GLN A 503 -17.25 -13.62 -13.30
CA GLN A 503 -17.02 -13.01 -14.62
C GLN A 503 -16.97 -11.48 -14.55
N THR A 504 -17.81 -10.85 -13.70
CA THR A 504 -17.78 -9.39 -13.52
C THR A 504 -16.49 -8.91 -12.88
N GLU A 505 -15.97 -9.65 -11.89
CA GLU A 505 -14.68 -9.33 -11.26
C GLU A 505 -13.54 -9.43 -12.26
N VAL A 506 -13.48 -10.52 -13.04
CA VAL A 506 -12.47 -10.69 -14.09
C VAL A 506 -12.57 -9.56 -15.12
N PHE A 507 -13.78 -9.24 -15.59
CA PHE A 507 -13.99 -8.21 -16.59
C PHE A 507 -13.56 -6.82 -16.10
N LEU A 508 -13.99 -6.41 -14.90
CA LEU A 508 -13.61 -5.12 -14.33
C LEU A 508 -12.13 -5.06 -13.95
N GLY A 509 -11.55 -6.14 -13.42
CA GLY A 509 -10.13 -6.21 -13.10
C GLY A 509 -9.25 -6.00 -14.34
N LEU A 510 -9.62 -6.66 -15.45
CA LEU A 510 -8.96 -6.46 -16.74
C LEU A 510 -9.11 -5.02 -17.26
N ALA A 511 -10.32 -4.47 -17.16
CA ALA A 511 -10.61 -3.11 -17.60
C ALA A 511 -9.83 -2.05 -16.79
N ALA A 512 -9.73 -2.25 -15.47
CA ALA A 512 -8.94 -1.43 -14.54
C ALA A 512 -7.41 -1.58 -14.73
N GLY A 513 -6.96 -2.54 -15.55
CA GLY A 513 -5.57 -2.68 -15.96
C GLY A 513 -4.74 -3.70 -15.18
N LEU A 514 -5.39 -4.61 -14.43
CA LEU A 514 -4.67 -5.69 -13.74
C LEU A 514 -3.82 -6.51 -14.71
N LYS A 515 -2.61 -6.84 -14.25
CA LYS A 515 -1.65 -7.69 -14.96
C LYS A 515 -1.74 -9.15 -14.54
N SER A 516 -2.38 -9.44 -13.43
CA SER A 516 -2.75 -10.81 -13.03
C SER A 516 -4.16 -10.84 -12.44
N PHE A 517 -4.81 -11.99 -12.55
CA PHE A 517 -6.02 -12.36 -11.82
C PHE A 517 -5.82 -13.80 -11.34
N LEU A 518 -5.46 -13.97 -10.06
CA LEU A 518 -5.10 -15.26 -9.50
C LEU A 518 -6.05 -15.69 -8.40
N PHE A 519 -6.40 -16.97 -8.40
CA PHE A 519 -7.26 -17.59 -7.40
C PHE A 519 -6.47 -18.22 -6.26
N TRP A 520 -7.02 -18.15 -5.05
CA TRP A 520 -6.65 -18.98 -3.92
C TRP A 520 -7.73 -20.05 -3.68
N PRO A 521 -7.42 -21.36 -3.78
CA PRO A 521 -6.32 -22.00 -4.51
C PRO A 521 -6.80 -22.74 -5.78
N TYR A 522 -5.87 -23.32 -6.56
CA TYR A 522 -6.22 -24.20 -7.69
C TYR A 522 -6.97 -25.45 -7.22
N ARG A 523 -6.34 -26.25 -6.36
CA ARG A 523 -6.89 -27.48 -5.78
C ARG A 523 -7.23 -27.25 -4.32
N ALA A 524 -8.42 -27.67 -3.89
CA ALA A 524 -8.86 -27.55 -2.51
C ALA A 524 -7.90 -28.25 -1.55
N GLN A 525 -7.64 -27.63 -0.39
CA GLN A 525 -6.75 -28.18 0.62
C GLN A 525 -7.31 -29.49 1.19
N PRO A 526 -6.53 -30.58 1.28
CA PRO A 526 -7.02 -31.85 1.83
C PRO A 526 -7.07 -31.81 3.37
N ALA A 527 -6.31 -30.90 3.98
CA ALA A 527 -6.04 -30.80 5.41
C ALA A 527 -5.81 -29.33 5.80
N GLY A 528 -5.89 -29.03 7.09
CA GLY A 528 -5.49 -27.74 7.65
C GLY A 528 -6.62 -26.74 7.83
N VAL A 529 -6.26 -25.49 8.12
CA VAL A 529 -7.19 -24.46 8.59
C VAL A 529 -8.14 -23.96 7.49
N GLU A 530 -7.82 -24.17 6.21
CA GLU A 530 -8.59 -23.64 5.06
C GLU A 530 -9.28 -24.72 4.22
N GLN A 531 -9.57 -25.89 4.81
CA GLN A 531 -10.32 -26.97 4.12
C GLN A 531 -11.72 -26.55 3.64
N THR A 532 -12.30 -25.49 4.21
CA THR A 532 -13.61 -24.96 3.83
C THR A 532 -13.53 -23.86 2.77
N HIS A 533 -12.32 -23.47 2.32
CA HIS A 533 -12.14 -22.50 1.26
C HIS A 533 -12.50 -23.10 -0.10
N GLY A 534 -13.26 -22.38 -0.91
CA GLY A 534 -13.57 -22.81 -2.28
C GLY A 534 -12.33 -22.83 -3.16
N ALA A 535 -12.24 -23.81 -4.06
CA ALA A 535 -11.13 -23.93 -5.00
C ALA A 535 -11.65 -24.02 -6.45
N ILE A 536 -10.75 -24.19 -7.41
CA ILE A 536 -11.11 -24.41 -8.82
C ILE A 536 -11.47 -25.88 -9.04
N VAL A 537 -10.67 -26.79 -8.48
CA VAL A 537 -10.96 -28.22 -8.42
C VAL A 537 -11.01 -28.70 -6.97
N THR A 538 -11.85 -29.70 -6.72
CA THR A 538 -11.98 -30.36 -5.42
C THR A 538 -10.66 -31.02 -5.02
N GLN A 539 -10.57 -31.48 -3.77
CA GLN A 539 -9.46 -32.26 -3.26
C GLN A 539 -9.19 -33.54 -4.10
N THR A 540 -10.19 -34.08 -4.79
CA THR A 540 -10.05 -35.25 -5.68
C THR A 540 -9.72 -34.88 -7.13
N GLY A 541 -9.69 -33.58 -7.48
CA GLY A 541 -9.32 -33.08 -8.80
C GLY A 541 -10.49 -32.97 -9.78
N THR A 542 -11.73 -33.11 -9.31
CA THR A 542 -12.93 -32.86 -10.11
C THR A 542 -13.28 -31.37 -10.09
N PRO A 543 -14.02 -30.85 -11.08
CA PRO A 543 -14.56 -29.48 -11.02
C PRO A 543 -15.25 -29.17 -9.68
N ASP A 544 -14.93 -28.02 -9.10
CA ASP A 544 -15.59 -27.47 -7.90
C ASP A 544 -16.63 -26.39 -8.29
N LEU A 545 -17.34 -25.80 -7.32
CA LEU A 545 -18.47 -24.88 -7.51
C LEU A 545 -18.19 -23.72 -8.48
N GLY A 546 -16.97 -23.18 -8.44
CA GLY A 546 -16.53 -22.04 -9.24
C GLY A 546 -15.96 -22.39 -10.62
N TYR A 547 -15.79 -23.68 -10.94
CA TYR A 547 -15.02 -24.13 -12.11
C TYR A 547 -15.53 -23.53 -13.44
N ASP A 548 -16.84 -23.57 -13.68
CA ASP A 548 -17.42 -23.03 -14.92
C ASP A 548 -17.24 -21.51 -15.05
N ASP A 549 -17.30 -20.77 -13.93
CA ASP A 549 -17.11 -19.32 -13.93
C ASP A 549 -15.64 -18.96 -14.15
N VAL A 550 -14.71 -19.78 -13.63
CA VAL A 550 -13.28 -19.68 -13.94
C VAL A 550 -13.02 -19.87 -15.43
N LEU A 551 -13.65 -20.86 -16.07
CA LEU A 551 -13.53 -21.06 -17.53
C LEU A 551 -14.16 -19.92 -18.32
N ALA A 552 -15.29 -19.36 -17.86
CA ALA A 552 -15.91 -18.21 -18.48
C ALA A 552 -15.05 -16.94 -18.35
N GLY A 553 -14.44 -16.72 -17.19
CA GLY A 553 -13.46 -15.65 -16.97
C GLY A 553 -12.24 -15.78 -17.88
N GLN A 554 -11.73 -17.01 -18.06
CA GLN A 554 -10.64 -17.29 -18.98
C GLN A 554 -10.98 -16.91 -20.42
N LYS A 555 -12.21 -17.21 -20.87
CA LYS A 555 -12.71 -16.80 -22.19
C LYS A 555 -12.77 -15.28 -22.32
N LEU A 556 -13.15 -14.55 -21.26
CA LEU A 556 -13.13 -13.07 -21.26
C LEU A 556 -11.70 -12.53 -21.42
N VAL A 557 -10.72 -13.11 -20.71
CA VAL A 557 -9.29 -12.73 -20.85
C VAL A 557 -8.84 -12.87 -22.31
N GLN A 558 -9.15 -14.00 -22.95
CA GLN A 558 -8.80 -14.22 -24.36
C GLN A 558 -9.52 -13.24 -25.29
N LYS A 559 -10.83 -13.08 -25.10
CA LYS A 559 -11.72 -12.27 -25.93
C LYS A 559 -11.33 -10.78 -25.94
N PHE A 560 -10.94 -10.22 -24.78
CA PHE A 560 -10.61 -8.80 -24.66
C PHE A 560 -9.11 -8.49 -24.75
N LYS A 561 -8.23 -9.48 -24.82
CA LYS A 561 -6.76 -9.32 -24.83
C LYS A 561 -6.28 -8.21 -25.77
N GLN A 562 -6.61 -8.31 -27.07
CA GLN A 562 -6.13 -7.37 -28.08
C GLN A 562 -6.67 -5.95 -27.86
N LYS A 563 -7.95 -5.81 -27.47
CA LYS A 563 -8.57 -4.50 -27.20
C LYS A 563 -7.90 -3.82 -25.99
N LEU A 564 -7.60 -4.59 -24.95
CA LEU A 564 -6.90 -4.10 -23.76
C LEU A 564 -5.42 -3.75 -24.05
N ASP A 565 -4.75 -4.48 -24.94
CA ASP A 565 -3.36 -4.20 -25.36
C ASP A 565 -3.23 -2.88 -26.13
N ASN A 566 -4.27 -2.49 -26.85
CA ASN A 566 -4.28 -1.30 -27.71
C ASN A 566 -4.87 -0.04 -27.03
N THR A 567 -5.18 -0.12 -25.73
CA THR A 567 -5.81 0.97 -24.98
C THR A 567 -5.10 1.22 -23.65
N VAL A 568 -5.20 2.45 -23.15
CA VAL A 568 -4.71 2.83 -21.83
C VAL A 568 -5.88 3.11 -20.89
N VAL A 569 -5.72 2.78 -19.61
CA VAL A 569 -6.70 3.13 -18.58
C VAL A 569 -6.76 4.64 -18.44
N LYS A 570 -7.96 5.20 -18.37
CA LYS A 570 -8.19 6.59 -17.97
C LYS A 570 -8.75 6.61 -16.57
N LYS A 571 -8.01 7.25 -15.67
CA LYS A 571 -8.41 7.45 -14.28
C LYS A 571 -9.51 8.51 -14.21
N SER A 572 -10.48 8.31 -13.31
CA SER A 572 -11.49 9.31 -12.98
C SER A 572 -10.83 10.60 -12.48
N LYS A 573 -11.47 11.73 -12.75
CA LYS A 573 -11.10 13.05 -12.24
C LYS A 573 -11.66 13.34 -10.86
N ILE A 574 -12.29 12.37 -10.23
CA ILE A 574 -12.82 12.47 -8.89
C ILE A 574 -12.03 11.50 -8.01
N ALA A 575 -11.48 12.00 -6.90
CA ALA A 575 -10.68 11.20 -6.00
C ALA A 575 -11.22 11.22 -4.57
N LEU A 576 -11.17 10.07 -3.91
CA LEU A 576 -11.39 9.89 -2.47
C LEU A 576 -10.05 9.59 -1.82
N VAL A 577 -9.69 10.32 -0.77
CA VAL A 577 -8.41 10.14 -0.07
C VAL A 577 -8.50 9.04 0.99
N TYR A 578 -7.47 8.18 0.99
CA TYR A 578 -7.19 7.14 1.96
C TYR A 578 -5.84 7.39 2.64
N SER A 579 -5.72 7.01 3.91
CA SER A 579 -4.46 7.13 4.65
C SER A 579 -4.23 5.95 5.59
N ASP A 580 -3.05 5.31 5.46
CA ASP A 580 -2.57 4.32 6.42
C ASP A 580 -2.34 4.94 7.82
N ASN A 581 -1.99 6.23 7.91
CA ASN A 581 -1.90 6.95 9.18
C ASN A 581 -3.28 7.14 9.80
N ALA A 582 -4.24 7.67 9.05
CA ALA A 582 -5.61 7.86 9.54
C ALA A 582 -6.25 6.53 9.96
N LYS A 583 -5.93 5.42 9.28
CA LYS A 583 -6.32 4.08 9.70
C LYS A 583 -5.87 3.78 11.12
N ARG A 584 -4.58 3.98 11.44
CA ARG A 584 -4.05 3.74 12.81
C ARG A 584 -4.68 4.69 13.82
N GLU A 585 -4.79 5.96 13.48
CA GLU A 585 -5.37 7.01 14.33
C GLU A 585 -6.83 6.69 14.71
N MET A 586 -7.63 6.27 13.73
CA MET A 586 -9.02 5.84 13.94
C MET A 586 -9.14 4.58 14.81
N HIS A 587 -8.11 3.72 14.86
CA HIS A 587 -8.08 2.57 15.78
C HIS A 587 -7.80 2.97 17.24
N VAL A 588 -7.28 4.17 17.50
CA VAL A 588 -7.01 4.66 18.87
C VAL A 588 -8.26 5.17 19.53
N GLU A 589 -9.06 5.97 18.81
CA GLU A 589 -10.30 6.59 19.32
C GLU A 589 -11.55 6.00 18.63
N THR A 590 -11.67 4.66 18.57
CA THR A 590 -12.80 4.03 17.86
C THR A 590 -14.14 4.31 18.54
N GLY A 591 -14.14 4.36 19.89
CA GLY A 591 -15.37 4.37 20.71
C GLY A 591 -16.29 3.15 20.48
N GLY A 592 -15.81 2.12 19.77
CA GLY A 592 -16.65 1.04 19.22
C GLY A 592 -17.58 1.46 18.08
N ILE A 593 -17.44 2.70 17.59
CA ILE A 593 -18.32 3.33 16.58
C ILE A 593 -17.68 3.27 15.19
N TYR A 594 -16.35 3.28 15.13
CA TYR A 594 -15.62 3.37 13.88
C TYR A 594 -14.69 2.20 13.64
N GLU A 595 -14.73 1.72 12.39
CA GLU A 595 -13.71 0.89 11.78
C GLU A 595 -13.37 1.57 10.44
N TYR A 596 -12.09 1.90 10.23
CA TYR A 596 -11.68 2.81 9.16
C TYR A 596 -12.03 2.28 7.76
N ARG A 597 -11.85 0.97 7.49
CA ARG A 597 -12.22 0.38 6.20
C ARG A 597 -13.71 0.54 5.95
N ASN A 598 -14.56 0.21 6.92
CA ASN A 598 -16.02 0.35 6.82
C ASN A 598 -16.42 1.81 6.61
N THR A 599 -15.80 2.73 7.34
CA THR A 599 -16.10 4.15 7.28
C THR A 599 -15.72 4.77 5.92
N ILE A 600 -14.53 4.46 5.37
CA ILE A 600 -14.15 4.85 4.01
C ILE A 600 -15.05 4.18 2.97
N THR A 601 -15.43 2.91 3.18
CA THR A 601 -16.34 2.19 2.26
C THR A 601 -17.74 2.81 2.23
N GLN A 602 -18.27 3.27 3.36
CA GLN A 602 -19.56 3.99 3.39
C GLN A 602 -19.51 5.29 2.59
N PHE A 603 -18.40 6.03 2.70
CA PHE A 603 -18.18 7.25 1.95
C PHE A 603 -18.04 6.99 0.45
N TYR A 604 -17.26 5.96 0.08
CA TYR A 604 -17.16 5.47 -1.30
C TYR A 604 -18.53 5.09 -1.86
N LYS A 605 -19.32 4.29 -1.12
CA LYS A 605 -20.67 3.87 -1.53
C LYS A 605 -21.60 5.05 -1.79
N ALA A 606 -21.54 6.10 -0.97
CA ALA A 606 -22.37 7.29 -1.15
C ALA A 606 -22.13 7.98 -2.51
N LEU A 607 -20.92 7.86 -3.07
CA LEU A 607 -20.55 8.36 -4.39
C LEU A 607 -20.99 7.40 -5.49
N VAL A 608 -20.54 6.14 -5.43
CA VAL A 608 -20.75 5.17 -6.53
C VAL A 608 -22.21 4.76 -6.68
N SER A 609 -23.04 4.86 -5.63
CA SER A 609 -24.49 4.65 -5.74
C SER A 609 -25.20 5.71 -6.56
N ARG A 610 -24.56 6.86 -6.79
CA ARG A 610 -25.06 7.98 -7.60
C ARG A 610 -24.39 8.06 -8.97
N GLY A 611 -23.77 6.97 -9.41
CA GLY A 611 -23.16 6.86 -10.74
C GLY A 611 -21.80 7.53 -10.90
N VAL A 612 -21.21 8.03 -9.81
CA VAL A 612 -19.90 8.70 -9.82
C VAL A 612 -18.79 7.66 -9.85
N SER A 613 -17.94 7.71 -10.88
CA SER A 613 -16.67 6.97 -10.89
C SER A 613 -15.63 7.70 -10.04
N VAL A 614 -14.93 7.00 -9.14
CA VAL A 614 -13.98 7.62 -8.19
C VAL A 614 -12.66 6.84 -8.14
N GLU A 615 -11.56 7.55 -7.96
CA GLU A 615 -10.25 6.96 -7.63
C GLU A 615 -10.05 6.99 -6.11
N LEU A 616 -9.75 5.86 -5.47
CA LEU A 616 -9.27 5.86 -4.09
C LEU A 616 -7.76 6.10 -4.11
N ILE A 617 -7.28 7.18 -3.50
CA ILE A 617 -5.88 7.63 -3.60
C ILE A 617 -5.23 7.76 -2.22
N PRO A 618 -3.92 7.44 -2.07
CA PRO A 618 -3.19 7.79 -0.86
C PRO A 618 -3.14 9.32 -0.60
N ASP A 619 -3.06 9.71 0.67
CA ASP A 619 -3.02 11.12 1.10
C ASP A 619 -1.78 11.92 0.64
N ASN A 620 -0.77 11.26 0.07
CA ASN A 620 0.44 11.86 -0.48
C ASN A 620 0.40 12.08 -2.00
N VAL A 621 -0.69 11.70 -2.67
CA VAL A 621 -0.88 11.93 -4.12
C VAL A 621 -1.09 13.42 -4.41
N ASP A 622 -0.61 13.86 -5.58
CA ASP A 622 -0.85 15.21 -6.07
C ASP A 622 -2.29 15.37 -6.58
N PHE A 623 -2.96 16.40 -6.10
CA PHE A 623 -4.36 16.69 -6.42
C PHE A 623 -4.54 17.37 -7.78
N GLN A 624 -3.49 17.92 -8.39
CA GLN A 624 -3.61 18.67 -9.66
C GLN A 624 -4.11 17.83 -10.85
N ASN A 625 -4.08 16.50 -10.77
CA ASN A 625 -4.57 15.61 -11.82
C ASN A 625 -6.09 15.37 -11.77
N PHE A 626 -6.77 15.90 -10.75
CA PHE A 626 -8.20 15.70 -10.49
C PHE A 626 -8.97 17.02 -10.65
N ASN A 627 -10.29 16.90 -10.82
CA ASN A 627 -11.24 18.02 -10.82
C ASN A 627 -11.94 18.13 -9.45
N CYS A 628 -12.13 16.99 -8.76
CA CYS A 628 -12.69 16.94 -7.40
C CYS A 628 -11.88 16.00 -6.50
N VAL A 629 -11.61 16.42 -5.27
CA VAL A 629 -10.94 15.61 -4.24
C VAL A 629 -11.76 15.63 -2.96
N LEU A 630 -12.00 14.44 -2.39
CA LEU A 630 -12.71 14.23 -1.14
C LEU A 630 -11.74 13.70 -0.07
N ILE A 631 -11.67 14.35 1.09
CA ILE A 631 -10.72 14.06 2.17
C ILE A 631 -11.47 13.82 3.48
N PRO A 632 -12.06 12.63 3.67
CA PRO A 632 -12.73 12.29 4.92
C PRO A 632 -11.80 11.55 5.90
N TYR A 633 -12.05 11.74 7.19
CA TYR A 633 -11.42 11.00 8.30
C TYR A 633 -9.89 11.15 8.43
N ILE A 634 -9.27 12.19 7.84
CA ILE A 634 -7.83 12.46 8.00
C ILE A 634 -7.60 13.31 9.26
N ARG A 635 -7.38 12.66 10.41
CA ARG A 635 -7.44 13.31 11.73
C ARG A 635 -6.37 14.38 11.89
N ASP A 636 -5.13 14.09 11.47
CA ASP A 636 -4.02 15.03 11.40
C ASP A 636 -3.84 15.59 9.98
N VAL A 637 -4.05 16.91 9.82
CA VAL A 637 -3.78 17.61 8.56
C VAL A 637 -2.46 18.35 8.70
N ASN A 638 -1.39 17.71 8.23
CA ASN A 638 -0.06 18.30 8.23
C ASN A 638 0.08 19.47 7.22
N SER A 639 1.17 20.21 7.33
CA SER A 639 1.42 21.40 6.51
C SER A 639 1.55 21.10 5.01
N GLN A 640 2.04 19.92 4.64
CA GLN A 640 2.18 19.49 3.24
C GLN A 640 0.82 19.19 2.61
N LEU A 641 -0.04 18.45 3.32
CA LEU A 641 -1.41 18.16 2.89
C LEU A 641 -2.21 19.47 2.77
N LEU A 642 -2.11 20.35 3.78
CA LEU A 642 -2.77 21.66 3.73
C LEU A 642 -2.29 22.52 2.55
N ALA A 643 -0.99 22.51 2.24
CA ALA A 643 -0.45 23.21 1.08
C ALA A 643 -1.00 22.63 -0.24
N ARG A 644 -1.10 21.30 -0.37
CA ARG A 644 -1.74 20.65 -1.54
C ARG A 644 -3.21 21.05 -1.67
N MET A 645 -3.98 21.04 -0.59
CA MET A 645 -5.39 21.47 -0.58
C MET A 645 -5.55 22.93 -1.04
N LYS A 646 -4.71 23.84 -0.52
CA LYS A 646 -4.71 25.26 -0.91
C LYS A 646 -4.35 25.45 -2.39
N SER A 647 -3.33 24.75 -2.86
CA SER A 647 -2.90 24.82 -4.27
C SER A 647 -3.98 24.30 -5.20
N PHE A 648 -4.62 23.18 -4.86
CA PHE A 648 -5.70 22.57 -5.63
C PHE A 648 -6.92 23.49 -5.79
N ILE A 649 -7.38 24.11 -4.71
CA ILE A 649 -8.46 25.10 -4.78
C ILE A 649 -8.06 26.33 -5.59
N SER A 650 -6.81 26.80 -5.43
CA SER A 650 -6.32 27.97 -6.19
C SER A 650 -6.26 27.68 -7.70
N ALA A 651 -6.09 26.42 -8.09
CA ALA A 651 -6.16 25.95 -9.47
C ALA A 651 -7.59 25.69 -9.97
N GLY A 652 -8.61 25.91 -9.13
CA GLY A 652 -10.04 25.74 -9.50
C GLY A 652 -10.65 24.39 -9.14
N GLY A 653 -9.91 23.49 -8.48
CA GLY A 653 -10.42 22.18 -8.06
C GLY A 653 -11.51 22.26 -6.99
N GLN A 654 -12.43 21.28 -7.00
CA GLN A 654 -13.50 21.11 -6.00
C GLN A 654 -13.03 20.24 -4.84
N LEU A 655 -13.04 20.77 -3.61
CA LEU A 655 -12.56 20.07 -2.43
C LEU A 655 -13.70 19.83 -1.43
N VAL A 656 -13.92 18.56 -1.08
CA VAL A 656 -14.83 18.16 0.02
C VAL A 656 -13.98 17.60 1.15
N VAL A 657 -14.08 18.18 2.34
CA VAL A 657 -13.27 17.81 3.50
C VAL A 657 -14.17 17.30 4.62
N GLY A 658 -13.65 16.40 5.44
CA GLY A 658 -14.39 15.85 6.56
C GLY A 658 -15.28 14.66 6.17
N PRO A 659 -15.90 14.02 7.16
CA PRO A 659 -15.89 14.39 8.58
C PRO A 659 -14.57 14.07 9.29
N LEU A 660 -14.44 14.53 10.54
CA LEU A 660 -13.31 14.22 11.44
C LEU A 660 -11.92 14.53 10.85
N THR A 661 -11.81 15.53 9.98
CA THR A 661 -10.57 15.86 9.29
C THR A 661 -9.91 17.09 9.89
N GLY A 662 -8.67 16.95 10.36
CA GLY A 662 -7.88 18.03 10.95
C GLY A 662 -8.22 18.36 12.40
N ASP A 663 -8.84 17.45 13.15
CA ASP A 663 -9.27 17.65 14.55
C ASP A 663 -8.30 17.09 15.59
N ARG A 664 -7.26 16.38 15.16
CA ARG A 664 -6.19 15.86 16.01
C ARG A 664 -4.83 16.33 15.50
N THR A 665 -3.86 16.27 16.40
CA THR A 665 -2.43 16.22 16.03
C THR A 665 -2.05 14.79 15.65
N VAL A 666 -0.91 14.59 14.97
CA VAL A 666 -0.29 13.27 14.74
C VAL A 666 -0.17 12.38 16.00
N GLU A 667 -0.04 12.98 17.18
CA GLU A 667 0.02 12.25 18.46
C GLU A 667 -1.36 12.00 19.10
N MET A 668 -2.44 12.10 18.33
CA MET A 668 -3.81 11.87 18.77
C MET A 668 -4.24 12.72 19.98
N THR A 669 -3.71 13.94 20.06
CA THR A 669 -4.18 14.96 21.00
C THR A 669 -5.07 15.97 20.29
N TRP A 670 -5.94 16.63 21.05
CA TRP A 670 -6.74 17.73 20.53
C TRP A 670 -5.85 18.92 20.14
N ILE A 671 -6.17 19.52 18.99
CA ILE A 671 -5.52 20.77 18.60
C ILE A 671 -5.90 21.87 19.60
N ARG A 672 -4.88 22.41 20.27
CA ARG A 672 -5.02 23.46 21.27
C ARG A 672 -5.22 24.83 20.59
N GLY A 673 -5.94 25.72 21.24
CA GLY A 673 -6.22 27.08 20.74
C GLY A 673 -7.70 27.31 20.39
N HIS A 674 -8.00 28.46 19.80
CA HIS A 674 -9.38 28.98 19.75
C HIS A 674 -10.29 28.37 18.66
N ASN A 675 -9.76 27.63 17.68
CA ASN A 675 -10.58 27.12 16.58
C ASN A 675 -10.87 25.61 16.60
N GLY A 676 -10.00 24.78 17.23
CA GLY A 676 -10.16 23.33 17.32
C GLY A 676 -9.83 22.51 16.06
N LEU A 677 -9.40 23.15 14.96
CA LEU A 677 -8.94 22.51 13.70
C LEU A 677 -7.57 23.04 13.20
N GLY A 678 -6.81 23.69 14.08
CA GLY A 678 -5.45 24.18 13.78
C GLY A 678 -5.37 25.12 12.58
N GLU A 679 -4.38 24.89 11.71
CA GLU A 679 -4.15 25.67 10.49
C GLU A 679 -5.28 25.51 9.47
N LEU A 680 -5.95 24.35 9.44
CA LEU A 680 -7.15 24.14 8.62
C LEU A 680 -8.27 25.08 9.09
N GLY A 681 -8.55 25.11 10.41
CA GLY A 681 -9.53 26.02 10.99
C GLY A 681 -9.24 27.50 10.71
N GLN A 682 -7.96 27.90 10.78
CA GLN A 682 -7.54 29.26 10.43
C GLN A 682 -7.81 29.60 8.95
N TRP A 683 -7.50 28.69 8.04
CA TRP A 683 -7.74 28.90 6.60
C TRP A 683 -9.24 28.97 6.27
N LEU A 684 -10.07 28.17 6.95
CA LEU A 684 -11.52 28.18 6.81
C LEU A 684 -12.19 29.37 7.51
N GLY A 685 -11.52 30.00 8.47
CA GLY A 685 -12.13 31.01 9.34
C GLY A 685 -13.15 30.41 10.33
N ILE A 686 -13.09 29.10 10.56
CA ILE A 686 -13.94 28.36 11.50
C ILE A 686 -13.46 28.58 12.93
N LYS A 687 -14.38 28.62 13.90
CA LYS A 687 -14.08 28.75 15.34
C LYS A 687 -14.96 27.85 16.21
N ASN A 688 -14.55 27.72 17.48
CA ASN A 688 -15.32 27.05 18.54
C ASN A 688 -15.80 25.64 18.18
N VAL A 689 -14.95 24.83 17.55
CA VAL A 689 -15.31 23.47 17.13
C VAL A 689 -15.70 22.62 18.34
N VAL A 690 -16.79 21.86 18.18
CA VAL A 690 -17.29 20.88 19.16
C VAL A 690 -17.54 19.57 18.45
N GLN A 691 -17.20 18.46 19.11
CA GLN A 691 -17.58 17.14 18.66
C GLN A 691 -18.42 16.42 19.72
N TYR A 692 -19.42 15.68 19.26
CA TYR A 692 -20.23 14.82 20.11
C TYR A 692 -20.87 13.70 19.29
N LEU A 693 -21.37 12.68 20.00
CA LEU A 693 -22.08 11.55 19.41
C LEU A 693 -23.53 11.91 19.06
N SER A 694 -23.82 11.96 17.75
CA SER A 694 -25.16 12.13 17.19
C SER A 694 -25.86 10.76 17.12
N GLU A 695 -26.36 10.26 18.25
CA GLU A 695 -27.01 8.94 18.33
C GLU A 695 -28.37 8.92 19.04
N GLU A 696 -28.63 9.85 19.95
CA GLU A 696 -29.91 9.88 20.66
C GLU A 696 -30.83 10.95 20.11
N LYS A 697 -32.15 10.80 20.28
CA LYS A 697 -33.12 11.83 19.87
C LYS A 697 -32.77 13.22 20.43
N ARG A 698 -32.19 13.27 21.64
CA ARG A 698 -31.74 14.51 22.31
C ARG A 698 -30.47 15.10 21.68
N THR A 699 -29.60 14.31 21.08
CA THR A 699 -28.31 14.78 20.54
C THR A 699 -28.25 14.78 19.02
N ARG A 700 -29.21 14.12 18.34
CA ARG A 700 -29.20 13.92 16.88
C ARG A 700 -29.05 15.24 16.13
N ALA A 701 -27.94 15.38 15.42
CA ALA A 701 -27.76 16.43 14.43
C ALA A 701 -28.47 16.04 13.14
N LYS A 702 -29.06 17.03 12.48
CA LYS A 702 -29.76 16.88 11.21
C LYS A 702 -29.40 18.03 10.29
N VAL A 703 -29.60 17.83 9.00
CA VAL A 703 -29.74 18.94 8.05
C VAL A 703 -31.08 18.87 7.38
N LYS A 704 -31.67 20.03 7.12
CA LYS A 704 -32.78 20.17 6.20
C LYS A 704 -32.23 20.65 4.87
N VAL A 705 -32.40 19.83 3.84
CA VAL A 705 -32.02 20.11 2.45
C VAL A 705 -33.30 20.36 1.68
N ASP A 706 -33.53 21.61 1.31
CA ASP A 706 -34.82 22.08 0.77
C ASP A 706 -36.01 21.68 1.66
N GLN A 707 -36.77 20.64 1.28
CA GLN A 707 -37.91 20.11 2.05
C GLN A 707 -37.62 18.77 2.75
N SER A 708 -36.49 18.15 2.47
CA SER A 708 -36.10 16.84 2.98
C SER A 708 -35.17 16.97 4.18
N ILE A 709 -35.10 15.94 5.01
CA ILE A 709 -34.27 15.93 6.22
C ILE A 709 -33.30 14.76 6.14
N ASP A 710 -32.05 15.03 6.47
CA ASP A 710 -31.02 14.03 6.73
C ASP A 710 -30.65 14.03 8.21
N GLU A 711 -30.58 12.84 8.80
CA GLU A 711 -30.08 12.65 10.16
C GLU A 711 -28.65 12.12 10.12
N PHE A 712 -27.79 12.61 11.02
CA PHE A 712 -26.39 12.18 11.10
C PHE A 712 -26.20 11.08 12.15
N GLY A 713 -25.28 10.15 11.86
CA GLY A 713 -24.86 9.09 12.77
C GLY A 713 -23.40 9.25 13.23
N GLY A 714 -23.07 8.65 14.38
CA GLY A 714 -21.72 8.71 14.94
C GLY A 714 -21.31 10.09 15.46
N LEU A 715 -20.01 10.32 15.62
CA LEU A 715 -19.46 11.64 15.94
C LEU A 715 -19.71 12.64 14.81
N VAL A 716 -20.18 13.81 15.20
CA VAL A 716 -20.32 14.98 14.34
C VAL A 716 -19.40 16.10 14.82
N THR A 717 -18.82 16.83 13.87
CA THR A 717 -18.01 18.03 14.09
C THR A 717 -18.86 19.25 13.76
N MET A 718 -19.10 20.09 14.75
CA MET A 718 -19.89 21.30 14.64
C MET A 718 -19.00 22.52 14.84
N PHE A 719 -19.23 23.60 14.09
CA PHE A 719 -18.40 24.81 14.15
C PHE A 719 -19.20 26.10 13.99
N ASN A 720 -18.69 27.20 14.53
CA ASN A 720 -19.18 28.53 14.18
C ASN A 720 -18.56 28.98 12.84
N THR A 721 -19.43 29.40 11.92
CA THR A 721 -19.06 29.91 10.60
C THR A 721 -20.19 30.78 10.04
N ASP A 722 -19.82 31.80 9.25
CA ASP A 722 -20.77 32.58 8.42
C ASP A 722 -20.93 31.98 7.01
N ASN A 723 -20.09 31.00 6.66
CA ASN A 723 -20.05 30.36 5.34
C ASN A 723 -20.81 29.03 5.38
N THR A 724 -22.14 29.07 5.20
CA THR A 724 -23.01 27.90 5.13
C THR A 724 -23.33 27.51 3.69
N MET A 725 -23.72 26.25 3.47
CA MET A 725 -24.17 25.77 2.16
C MET A 725 -25.59 26.29 1.88
N LYS A 726 -25.82 26.82 0.67
CA LYS A 726 -27.14 27.32 0.28
C LYS A 726 -28.19 26.22 0.31
N HIS A 727 -29.39 26.54 0.81
CA HIS A 727 -30.51 25.60 0.93
C HIS A 727 -30.27 24.41 1.86
N VAL A 728 -29.24 24.48 2.72
CA VAL A 728 -28.95 23.48 3.74
C VAL A 728 -28.96 24.15 5.12
N GLU A 729 -29.94 23.79 5.94
CA GLU A 729 -30.09 24.30 7.30
C GLU A 729 -29.68 23.24 8.32
N THR A 730 -28.77 23.58 9.24
CA THR A 730 -28.39 22.68 10.33
C THR A 730 -29.45 22.71 11.44
N ILE A 731 -29.89 21.54 11.89
CA ILE A 731 -30.86 21.39 12.99
C ILE A 731 -30.22 20.52 14.08
N HIS A 732 -30.12 21.05 15.30
CA HIS A 732 -29.65 20.30 16.46
C HIS A 732 -30.16 20.96 17.75
N THR A 733 -29.90 20.33 18.90
CA THR A 733 -30.33 20.80 20.23
C THR A 733 -29.18 21.02 21.22
N VAL A 734 -27.95 20.60 20.88
CA VAL A 734 -26.82 20.55 21.85
C VAL A 734 -25.59 21.35 21.44
N ALA A 735 -25.52 21.86 20.21
CA ALA A 735 -24.31 22.52 19.68
C ALA A 735 -24.40 24.07 19.60
N ALA A 736 -25.33 24.71 20.31
CA ALA A 736 -25.59 26.15 20.30
C ALA A 736 -25.98 26.73 18.91
N ASP A 737 -25.17 27.60 18.32
CA ASP A 737 -25.39 28.27 17.03
C ASP A 737 -24.45 27.73 15.93
N ARG A 738 -23.92 26.52 16.12
CA ARG A 738 -22.92 25.91 15.24
C ARG A 738 -23.56 25.20 14.05
N SER A 739 -22.89 25.26 12.91
CA SER A 739 -23.23 24.50 11.71
C SER A 739 -22.50 23.17 11.68
N ILE A 740 -23.12 22.16 11.07
CA ILE A 740 -22.46 20.89 10.71
C ILE A 740 -21.83 20.98 9.31
N ILE A 741 -22.19 21.99 8.51
CA ILE A 741 -21.71 22.15 7.14
C ILE A 741 -21.11 23.55 6.92
N TYR A 742 -19.99 23.58 6.21
CA TYR A 742 -19.33 24.80 5.76
C TYR A 742 -19.24 24.77 4.24
N GLN A 743 -19.44 25.90 3.57
CA GLN A 743 -19.13 26.03 2.14
C GLN A 743 -18.63 27.43 1.80
N ARG A 744 -17.46 27.52 1.14
CA ARG A 744 -16.93 28.78 0.60
C ARG A 744 -16.24 28.54 -0.74
N GLY A 745 -16.83 29.04 -1.82
CA GLY A 745 -16.33 28.77 -3.18
C GLY A 745 -16.31 27.27 -3.44
N ASN A 746 -15.17 26.75 -3.89
CA ASN A 746 -14.98 25.34 -4.23
C ASN A 746 -14.59 24.46 -3.03
N LEU A 747 -14.79 24.92 -1.78
CA LEU A 747 -14.50 24.15 -0.57
C LEU A 747 -15.77 23.90 0.22
N THR A 748 -16.08 22.62 0.44
CA THR A 748 -17.12 22.16 1.36
C THR A 748 -16.49 21.38 2.51
N TYR A 749 -16.87 21.66 3.76
CA TYR A 749 -16.52 20.82 4.91
C TYR A 749 -17.78 20.16 5.47
N LEU A 750 -17.79 18.83 5.53
CA LEU A 750 -18.86 17.99 6.07
C LEU A 750 -18.51 17.59 7.50
N GLY A 751 -19.31 18.01 8.47
CA GLY A 751 -19.09 17.76 9.89
C GLY A 751 -19.35 16.32 10.34
N GLY A 752 -20.19 15.59 9.62
CA GLY A 752 -20.55 14.20 9.94
C GLY A 752 -20.98 13.42 8.71
N MET A 753 -21.27 12.13 8.89
CA MET A 753 -21.88 11.29 7.86
C MET A 753 -23.39 11.14 8.12
N PRO A 754 -24.25 11.33 7.10
CA PRO A 754 -25.65 10.94 7.18
C PRO A 754 -25.80 9.46 7.56
N LYS A 755 -26.75 9.16 8.45
CA LYS A 755 -26.99 7.80 8.96
C LYS A 755 -27.39 6.83 7.85
N ASP A 756 -28.18 7.30 6.88
CA ASP A 756 -28.48 6.58 5.64
C ASP A 756 -27.88 7.33 4.45
N SER A 757 -26.60 7.07 4.19
CA SER A 757 -25.87 7.74 3.12
C SER A 757 -26.30 7.30 1.71
N LEU A 758 -27.00 6.18 1.57
CA LEU A 758 -27.51 5.74 0.28
C LEU A 758 -28.74 6.56 -0.11
N ASN A 759 -29.65 6.83 0.84
CA ASN A 759 -30.88 7.60 0.62
C ASN A 759 -30.80 9.03 1.19
N SER A 760 -29.65 9.69 1.05
CA SER A 760 -29.38 10.99 1.67
C SER A 760 -29.62 12.16 0.69
N PRO A 761 -30.61 13.04 0.93
CA PRO A 761 -30.80 14.26 0.14
C PRO A 761 -29.59 15.21 0.18
N LEU A 762 -28.81 15.22 1.26
CA LEU A 762 -27.55 15.97 1.31
C LEU A 762 -26.54 15.41 0.31
N TRP A 763 -26.37 14.09 0.26
CA TRP A 763 -25.48 13.45 -0.71
C TRP A 763 -25.96 13.62 -2.14
N ASP A 764 -27.27 13.58 -2.39
CA ASP A 764 -27.84 13.89 -3.72
C ASP A 764 -27.42 15.30 -4.15
N LYS A 765 -27.64 16.30 -3.27
CA LYS A 765 -27.26 17.69 -3.54
C LYS A 765 -25.75 17.87 -3.74
N LEU A 766 -24.93 17.26 -2.88
CA LEU A 766 -23.47 17.33 -2.99
C LEU A 766 -22.98 16.70 -4.31
N VAL A 767 -23.54 15.56 -4.69
CA VAL A 767 -23.17 14.91 -5.94
C VAL A 767 -23.60 15.74 -7.12
N ASP A 768 -24.87 16.14 -7.20
CA ASP A 768 -25.41 16.85 -8.37
C ASP A 768 -24.79 18.25 -8.56
N GLU A 769 -24.55 19.01 -7.48
CA GLU A 769 -24.08 20.39 -7.59
C GLU A 769 -22.56 20.53 -7.58
N ILE A 770 -21.82 19.60 -6.98
CA ILE A 770 -20.37 19.75 -6.73
C ILE A 770 -19.55 18.67 -7.44
N ILE A 771 -19.92 17.41 -7.27
CA ILE A 771 -19.05 16.28 -7.62
C ILE A 771 -19.28 15.82 -9.07
N LYS A 772 -20.53 15.57 -9.45
CA LYS A 772 -20.94 15.11 -10.79
C LYS A 772 -20.52 16.05 -11.92
N PRO A 773 -20.56 17.40 -11.76
CA PRO A 773 -20.02 18.31 -12.77
C PRO A 773 -18.50 18.16 -13.03
N CYS A 774 -17.79 17.50 -12.12
CA CYS A 774 -16.36 17.21 -12.25
C CYS A 774 -16.08 15.87 -12.96
N ASP A 775 -17.10 15.03 -13.20
CA ASP A 775 -16.99 13.74 -13.87
C ASP A 775 -17.00 13.91 -15.40
N GLU A 776 -15.83 13.71 -16.03
CA GLU A 776 -15.68 13.79 -17.49
C GLU A 776 -16.44 12.69 -18.23
N ASP A 777 -16.77 11.58 -17.56
CA ASP A 777 -17.49 10.48 -18.20
C ASP A 777 -19.00 10.77 -18.30
N TYR A 778 -19.50 11.71 -17.51
CA TYR A 778 -20.92 12.05 -17.45
C TYR A 778 -21.46 12.56 -18.79
N THR A 779 -20.63 13.19 -19.62
CA THR A 779 -21.05 13.65 -20.96
C THR A 779 -21.28 12.50 -21.95
N TYR A 780 -20.87 11.28 -21.61
CA TYR A 780 -21.00 10.10 -22.44
C TYR A 780 -22.02 9.12 -21.87
N ILE A 781 -21.92 8.84 -20.57
CA ILE A 781 -22.65 7.75 -19.94
C ILE A 781 -22.93 7.98 -18.45
N GLU A 782 -24.19 7.79 -18.08
CA GLU A 782 -24.69 7.78 -16.71
C GLU A 782 -25.00 6.33 -16.29
N ILE A 783 -24.51 5.91 -15.13
CA ILE A 783 -24.72 4.55 -14.61
C ILE A 783 -25.46 4.61 -13.27
N ASN A 784 -26.27 3.60 -12.97
CA ASN A 784 -26.97 3.49 -11.69
C ASN A 784 -26.28 2.50 -10.74
N TRP A 785 -26.69 2.54 -9.47
CA TRP A 785 -26.18 1.65 -8.43
C TRP A 785 -26.26 0.17 -8.83
N GLY A 786 -25.14 -0.54 -8.68
CA GLY A 786 -24.95 -1.91 -9.15
C GLY A 786 -24.08 -2.02 -10.40
N ILE A 787 -24.06 -0.98 -11.26
CA ILE A 787 -23.16 -0.92 -12.41
C ILE A 787 -21.87 -0.19 -12.03
N PHE A 788 -20.72 -0.79 -12.35
CA PHE A 788 -19.42 -0.14 -12.31
C PHE A 788 -18.85 -0.03 -13.71
N LYS A 789 -18.05 1.01 -13.95
CA LYS A 789 -17.39 1.25 -15.24
C LYS A 789 -15.91 1.57 -15.07
N TYR A 790 -15.10 1.12 -16.00
CA TYR A 790 -13.74 1.62 -16.23
C TYR A 790 -13.59 2.14 -17.65
N ARG A 791 -13.06 3.36 -17.78
CA ARG A 791 -12.76 3.99 -19.06
C ARG A 791 -11.36 3.61 -19.53
N ARG A 792 -11.26 3.21 -20.78
CA ARG A 792 -9.99 3.05 -21.50
C ARG A 792 -10.04 3.82 -22.80
N GLU A 793 -8.89 4.19 -23.33
CA GLU A 793 -8.81 4.95 -24.58
C GLU A 793 -7.68 4.48 -25.49
N SER A 794 -7.94 4.59 -26.78
CA SER A 794 -6.92 4.60 -27.84
C SER A 794 -6.82 6.01 -28.44
N GLU A 795 -6.05 6.17 -29.52
CA GLU A 795 -6.00 7.43 -30.26
C GLU A 795 -7.37 7.81 -30.85
N ASP A 796 -8.16 6.82 -31.31
CA ASP A 796 -9.39 7.06 -32.07
C ASP A 796 -10.68 6.77 -31.28
N GLU A 797 -10.61 6.04 -30.15
CA GLU A 797 -11.79 5.58 -29.42
C GLU A 797 -11.71 5.84 -27.91
N ILE A 798 -12.90 6.07 -27.32
CA ILE A 798 -13.19 5.97 -25.89
C ILE A 798 -13.95 4.66 -25.68
N GLN A 799 -13.53 3.87 -24.69
CA GLN A 799 -14.08 2.55 -24.39
C GLN A 799 -14.53 2.49 -22.94
N PHE A 800 -15.82 2.23 -22.71
CA PHE A 800 -16.39 1.99 -21.40
C PHE A 800 -16.63 0.49 -21.22
N TYR A 801 -15.99 -0.07 -20.20
CA TYR A 801 -16.19 -1.45 -19.77
C TYR A 801 -17.14 -1.43 -18.57
N LEU A 802 -18.40 -1.82 -18.79
CA LEU A 802 -19.45 -1.84 -17.79
C LEU A 802 -19.68 -3.26 -17.29
N ALA A 803 -19.86 -3.42 -15.99
CA ALA A 803 -20.40 -4.65 -15.42
C ALA A 803 -21.46 -4.33 -14.37
N ASN A 804 -22.60 -5.01 -14.45
CA ASN A 804 -23.58 -5.01 -13.38
C ASN A 804 -23.18 -6.06 -12.35
N MET A 805 -22.63 -5.65 -11.21
CA MET A 805 -22.21 -6.56 -10.15
C MET A 805 -23.35 -6.93 -9.19
N SER A 806 -24.57 -6.44 -9.42
CA SER A 806 -25.75 -6.81 -8.64
C SER A 806 -26.50 -7.99 -9.27
N VAL A 807 -27.41 -8.59 -8.50
CA VAL A 807 -28.31 -9.65 -8.99
C VAL A 807 -29.47 -9.09 -9.83
N ASP A 808 -29.82 -7.84 -9.62
CA ASP A 808 -30.97 -7.20 -10.24
C ASP A 808 -30.62 -6.63 -11.61
N ARG A 809 -31.61 -6.46 -12.48
CA ARG A 809 -31.44 -5.72 -13.72
C ARG A 809 -31.30 -4.24 -13.40
N VAL A 810 -30.24 -3.60 -13.89
CA VAL A 810 -29.93 -2.18 -13.63
C VAL A 810 -29.89 -1.41 -14.94
N GLU A 811 -30.45 -0.20 -14.94
CA GLU A 811 -30.44 0.70 -16.09
C GLU A 811 -29.18 1.59 -16.13
N TYR A 812 -28.75 1.96 -17.32
CA TYR A 812 -27.77 3.03 -17.56
C TYR A 812 -28.25 3.88 -18.74
N GLU A 813 -27.79 5.13 -18.82
CA GLU A 813 -28.15 6.05 -19.90
C GLU A 813 -26.92 6.44 -20.70
N LEU A 814 -27.03 6.30 -22.02
CA LEU A 814 -25.99 6.68 -22.96
C LEU A 814 -26.38 8.00 -23.63
N HIS A 815 -25.56 9.03 -23.52
CA HIS A 815 -25.86 10.35 -24.08
C HIS A 815 -25.40 10.53 -25.53
N GLN A 816 -24.53 9.64 -26.02
CA GLN A 816 -23.97 9.70 -27.38
C GLN A 816 -24.01 8.33 -28.05
N ALA A 817 -24.18 8.28 -29.38
CA ALA A 817 -24.19 7.01 -30.07
C ALA A 817 -22.85 6.30 -29.91
N GLY A 818 -22.90 5.00 -29.62
CA GLY A 818 -21.73 4.16 -29.48
C GLY A 818 -21.85 2.90 -30.32
N TYR A 819 -20.84 2.06 -30.18
CA TYR A 819 -20.77 0.74 -30.78
C TYR A 819 -20.54 -0.28 -29.68
N GLY A 820 -21.26 -1.40 -29.75
CA GLY A 820 -20.99 -2.54 -28.89
C GLY A 820 -19.70 -3.24 -29.29
N GLU A 821 -19.55 -4.44 -28.75
CA GLU A 821 -18.38 -5.24 -29.01
C GLU A 821 -18.29 -5.71 -30.47
N ASP A 822 -19.42 -6.10 -31.06
CA ASP A 822 -19.52 -6.70 -32.40
C ASP A 822 -19.84 -5.63 -33.46
N ASP A 823 -19.42 -4.39 -33.21
CA ASP A 823 -19.71 -3.19 -34.02
C ASP A 823 -21.21 -2.88 -34.19
N ASP A 824 -22.07 -3.46 -33.35
CA ASP A 824 -23.50 -3.14 -33.27
C ASP A 824 -23.72 -1.70 -32.80
N VAL A 825 -24.55 -0.93 -33.50
CA VAL A 825 -24.84 0.45 -33.12
C VAL A 825 -25.69 0.48 -31.85
N ILE A 826 -25.20 1.17 -30.82
CA ILE A 826 -25.93 1.45 -29.58
C ILE A 826 -26.37 2.91 -29.63
N ASN A 827 -27.68 3.12 -29.80
CA ASN A 827 -28.25 4.46 -29.87
C ASN A 827 -28.22 5.16 -28.49
N PRO A 828 -28.18 6.50 -28.46
CA PRO A 828 -28.41 7.24 -27.22
C PRO A 828 -29.75 6.88 -26.57
N GLY A 829 -29.82 6.99 -25.25
CA GLY A 829 -31.01 6.72 -24.44
C GLY A 829 -30.75 5.70 -23.34
N LYS A 830 -31.84 5.22 -22.74
CA LYS A 830 -31.80 4.26 -21.65
C LYS A 830 -31.60 2.84 -22.15
N HIS A 831 -30.68 2.15 -21.49
CA HIS A 831 -30.33 0.75 -21.70
C HIS A 831 -30.31 0.04 -20.35
N SER A 832 -30.14 -1.28 -20.37
CA SER A 832 -30.08 -2.06 -19.14
C SER A 832 -29.12 -3.23 -19.25
N LEU A 833 -28.53 -3.59 -18.13
CA LEU A 833 -27.76 -4.82 -17.95
C LEU A 833 -28.50 -5.74 -16.99
N ASN A 834 -28.66 -7.00 -17.35
CA ASN A 834 -29.12 -8.03 -16.41
C ASN A 834 -28.09 -8.21 -15.29
N GLY A 835 -28.48 -8.88 -14.21
CA GLY A 835 -27.54 -9.19 -13.13
C GLY A 835 -26.32 -9.94 -13.67
N PHE A 836 -25.13 -9.50 -13.26
CA PHE A 836 -23.83 -10.04 -13.69
C PHE A 836 -23.49 -9.91 -15.18
N GLU A 837 -24.24 -9.10 -15.94
CA GLU A 837 -23.93 -8.83 -17.34
C GLU A 837 -22.75 -7.86 -17.50
N CYS A 838 -21.84 -8.18 -18.43
CA CYS A 838 -20.69 -7.35 -18.81
C CYS A 838 -20.89 -6.80 -20.23
N LYS A 839 -20.65 -5.51 -20.44
CA LYS A 839 -20.81 -4.84 -21.74
C LYS A 839 -19.63 -3.91 -22.02
N LEU A 840 -19.13 -3.96 -23.26
CA LEU A 840 -18.22 -2.97 -23.81
C LEU A 840 -19.01 -1.98 -24.66
N ILE A 841 -18.81 -0.69 -24.43
CA ILE A 841 -19.34 0.41 -25.25
C ILE A 841 -18.16 1.22 -25.77
N ARG A 842 -18.10 1.43 -27.08
CA ARG A 842 -17.05 2.21 -27.75
C ARG A 842 -17.64 3.45 -28.39
N ILE A 843 -17.00 4.59 -28.22
CA ILE A 843 -17.39 5.88 -28.79
C ILE A 843 -16.20 6.40 -29.58
N LYS A 844 -16.42 6.76 -30.85
CA LYS A 844 -15.38 7.35 -31.69
C LYS A 844 -15.08 8.76 -31.22
N LYS A 845 -13.80 9.11 -31.08
CA LYS A 845 -13.39 10.48 -30.78
C LYS A 845 -13.67 11.35 -32.01
N VAL A 846 -14.31 12.48 -31.80
CA VAL A 846 -14.43 13.52 -32.84
C VAL A 846 -13.03 14.08 -33.06
N ARG A 847 -12.48 13.88 -34.26
CA ARG A 847 -11.15 14.40 -34.64
C ARG A 847 -11.18 15.90 -34.85
#